data_AF-A0A5B8J2R3-F1
#
_entry.id   AF-A0A5B8J2R3-F1
#
_cell.length_a   1.000
_cell.length_b   1.000
_cell.length_c   1.000
_cell.angle_alpha   90.00
_cell.angle_beta   90.00
_cell.angle_gamma   90.00
#
_symmetry.space_group_name_H-M   'P 1'
#
loop_
_entity.id
_entity.type
_entity.pdbx_description
1 polymer ?
#
loop_
_entity_poly.entity_id
_entity_poly.type
_entity_poly.pdbx_seq_one_letter_code
_entity_poly.pdbx_strand_id
1 'polypeptide(L)'
;MPSIDQTHRSEFEVKLDELFSDFIQAASDLFRNNQDYIKDFEGGRYLCAYLTPSKRLRQAMAADREVLLVVSTFSDQQQRIIKFVQAEISDSKGRLEPTVAIVIHLDPSGNVKLRNWGRDLGISVLPIDATNGFSDARDIERKLANQLFSHDPFDVTGPVSGESNFFGRRDEAIDLARKLQTGQIRSCLGIRKVGKTSIINRVLKEVPNLFDCAVIMIDCSKDDVFEMNASNLLSSIASTLQSLSSTNAGYATITPRQSDISIAEARRKLESAVISCEHVVLIVFDEVDYITPGSPTSTEWRSEFNVFWRNLRAVYQDCDRTEKPMSLLIGGVSTHWFTVGEIQGIENAALAFVPEEFLSPMAKGATIAMLRRLGKVAGLGFSEEAAELVALETGNMPYWARKCCSYIHRKIPISDRPKQLSVAEISPLVEDFVQNEGCQIAEVAINHLFRVHPDMMDVCRHILSGKASEARENLRRTLRQYGVTNTRDAFSGKMFENAVKTVMAAPPIPVSDRVEPRIADEGALGEWAEELAALGQRRNLLERRLRGIALNFLRMDAMINQKLDSLNDNIKSALPSNRRKILSGYDLENFFQKLMWLELIGIISKNWSVFEKIFGDKKAFEGNAELINDRPDAHAKEWDTADFALYRRSLTWFEERVTKLQ
;
A
#
# COMPACT_ATOMS: atom_id res chain seq x y z
N MET A 1 5.99 57.90 44.95
CA MET A 1 5.87 57.83 43.48
C MET A 1 6.97 58.72 42.92
N PRO A 2 7.89 58.21 42.08
CA PRO A 2 7.55 57.48 40.86
C PRO A 2 8.20 56.08 40.74
N SER A 3 7.69 55.39 39.72
CA SER A 3 7.94 54.05 39.19
C SER A 3 9.41 53.71 38.92
N ILE A 4 9.84 52.55 39.42
CA ILE A 4 10.94 51.77 38.85
C ILE A 4 10.37 50.37 38.62
N ASP A 5 9.91 50.11 37.41
CA ASP A 5 9.75 48.75 36.92
C ASP A 5 10.01 48.78 35.40
N GLN A 6 11.29 48.87 35.05
CA GLN A 6 11.77 48.50 33.72
C GLN A 6 12.36 47.10 33.84
N THR A 7 11.59 46.15 33.35
CA THR A 7 11.86 44.72 33.30
C THR A 7 13.12 44.46 32.46
N HIS A 8 14.18 43.93 33.07
CA HIS A 8 15.28 43.31 32.33
C HIS A 8 14.76 42.05 31.64
N ARG A 9 14.40 42.13 30.35
CA ARG A 9 14.13 40.94 29.53
C ARG A 9 15.43 40.15 29.36
N SER A 10 15.35 38.83 29.48
CA SER A 10 16.53 37.97 29.27
C SER A 10 16.95 37.96 27.80
N GLU A 11 18.25 37.80 27.51
CA GLU A 11 18.79 37.72 26.14
C GLU A 11 18.08 36.65 25.28
N PHE A 12 17.62 35.58 25.91
CA PHE A 12 16.84 34.52 25.27
C PHE A 12 15.44 34.96 24.83
N GLU A 13 14.76 35.80 25.61
CA GLU A 13 13.44 36.33 25.26
C GLU A 13 13.52 37.30 24.10
N VAL A 14 14.56 38.14 24.08
CA VAL A 14 14.82 39.04 22.95
C VAL A 14 14.98 38.24 21.66
N LYS A 15 15.79 37.15 21.69
CA LYS A 15 16.01 36.30 20.52
C LYS A 15 14.77 35.52 20.08
N LEU A 16 13.91 35.11 21.01
CA LEU A 16 12.61 34.49 20.69
C LEU A 16 11.68 35.49 20.00
N ASP A 17 11.58 36.70 20.54
CA ASP A 17 10.76 37.78 20.00
C ASP A 17 11.25 38.22 18.61
N GLU A 18 12.57 38.30 18.40
CA GLU A 18 13.19 38.60 17.10
C GLU A 18 12.82 37.55 16.05
N LEU A 19 13.06 36.26 16.33
CA LEU A 19 12.72 35.17 15.40
C LEU A 19 11.22 35.12 15.09
N PHE A 20 10.38 35.36 16.09
CA PHE A 20 8.94 35.41 15.89
C PHE A 20 8.52 36.59 15.00
N SER A 21 9.04 37.78 15.29
CA SER A 21 8.73 39.00 14.55
C SER A 21 9.17 38.90 13.10
N ASP A 22 10.39 38.40 12.85
CA ASP A 22 10.92 38.19 11.50
C ASP A 22 10.07 37.18 10.73
N PHE A 23 9.62 36.10 11.38
CA PHE A 23 8.72 35.13 10.74
C PHE A 23 7.36 35.73 10.39
N ILE A 24 6.72 36.44 11.31
CA ILE A 24 5.41 37.06 11.08
C ILE A 24 5.49 38.10 9.98
N GLN A 25 6.59 38.86 9.90
CA GLN A 25 6.83 39.79 8.81
C GLN A 25 7.03 39.05 7.48
N ALA A 26 7.85 37.99 7.44
CA ALA A 26 8.11 37.22 6.23
C ALA A 26 6.88 36.43 5.75
N ALA A 27 5.98 36.05 6.66
CA ALA A 27 4.82 35.21 6.41
C ALA A 27 3.47 35.96 6.56
N SER A 28 3.47 37.29 6.46
CA SER A 28 2.29 38.14 6.69
C SER A 28 1.08 37.77 5.80
N ASP A 29 1.35 37.33 4.57
CA ASP A 29 0.33 36.93 3.60
C ASP A 29 -0.17 35.50 3.82
N LEU A 30 0.53 34.74 4.66
CA LEU A 30 0.26 33.33 4.94
C LEU A 30 -0.48 33.12 6.24
N PHE A 31 -0.17 33.92 7.27
CA PHE A 31 -0.72 33.75 8.61
C PHE A 31 -1.14 35.09 9.21
N ARG A 32 -2.26 35.06 9.94
CA ARG A 32 -2.62 36.13 10.86
C ARG A 32 -2.38 35.66 12.28
N ASN A 33 -1.54 36.36 13.04
CA ASN A 33 -1.36 36.12 14.46
C ASN A 33 -2.60 36.62 15.24
N ASN A 34 -3.17 35.78 16.10
CA ASN A 34 -4.29 36.17 16.96
C ASN A 34 -3.88 36.30 18.44
N GLN A 35 -2.81 35.64 18.86
CA GLN A 35 -2.31 35.64 20.23
C GLN A 35 -0.90 35.04 20.26
N ASP A 36 -0.01 35.61 21.07
CA ASP A 36 1.30 35.06 21.37
C ASP A 36 1.67 35.25 22.85
N TYR A 37 2.51 34.36 23.37
CA TYR A 37 3.02 34.38 24.74
C TYR A 37 4.27 33.51 24.88
N ILE A 38 5.06 33.74 25.93
CA ILE A 38 6.22 32.92 26.28
C ILE A 38 5.84 31.98 27.42
N LYS A 39 6.26 30.71 27.33
CA LYS A 39 6.00 29.70 28.35
C LYS A 39 7.24 28.85 28.63
N ASP A 40 7.45 28.55 29.91
CA ASP A 40 8.47 27.62 30.38
C ASP A 40 7.89 26.20 30.46
N PHE A 41 8.64 25.21 29.98
CA PHE A 41 8.26 23.80 30.00
C PHE A 41 9.49 22.89 30.10
N GLU A 42 9.52 21.99 31.09
CA GLU A 42 10.60 21.02 31.32
C GLU A 42 12.02 21.62 31.18
N GLY A 43 12.24 22.79 31.78
CA GLY A 43 13.54 23.49 31.75
C GLY A 43 13.92 24.08 30.39
N GLY A 44 12.96 24.27 29.49
CA GLY A 44 13.10 25.02 28.26
C GLY A 44 12.10 26.18 28.19
N ARG A 45 12.44 27.24 27.46
CA ARG A 45 11.61 28.42 27.25
C ARG A 45 11.23 28.53 25.78
N TYR A 46 9.93 28.70 25.50
CA TYR A 46 9.37 28.70 24.16
C TYR A 46 8.45 29.90 23.97
N LEU A 47 8.42 30.45 22.76
CA LEU A 47 7.36 31.38 22.36
C LEU A 47 6.28 30.60 21.61
N CYS A 48 5.04 30.80 22.00
CA CYS A 48 3.86 30.19 21.40
C CYS A 48 3.03 31.27 20.70
N ALA A 49 2.49 30.95 19.53
CA ALA A 49 1.54 31.81 18.86
C ALA A 49 0.41 31.02 18.20
N TYR A 50 -0.78 31.61 18.17
CA TYR A 50 -1.99 31.01 17.60
C TYR A 50 -2.25 31.70 16.26
N LEU A 51 -2.04 30.95 15.18
CA LEU A 51 -2.07 31.49 13.83
C LEU A 51 -3.34 31.07 13.10
N THR A 52 -4.04 32.02 12.49
CA THR A 52 -5.04 31.71 11.45
C THR A 52 -4.34 31.64 10.09
N PRO A 53 -4.29 30.47 9.42
CA PRO A 53 -3.72 30.38 8.09
C PRO A 53 -4.62 31.06 7.04
N SER A 54 -4.00 31.54 5.96
CA SER A 54 -4.70 32.04 4.78
C SER A 54 -5.68 31.00 4.24
N LYS A 55 -6.68 31.41 3.46
CA LYS A 55 -7.68 30.47 2.88
C LYS A 55 -7.00 29.33 2.10
N ARG A 56 -5.90 29.67 1.40
CA ARG A 56 -5.10 28.72 0.63
C ARG A 56 -4.38 27.72 1.53
N LEU A 57 -3.74 28.17 2.61
CA LEU A 57 -3.06 27.27 3.56
C LEU A 57 -4.04 26.44 4.40
N ARG A 58 -5.20 26.96 4.79
CA ARG A 58 -6.24 26.16 5.46
C ARG A 58 -6.70 24.98 4.62
N GLN A 59 -6.88 25.20 3.32
CA GLN A 59 -7.19 24.12 2.38
C GLN A 59 -6.06 23.10 2.27
N ALA A 60 -4.80 23.57 2.22
CA ALA A 60 -3.60 22.73 2.15
C ALA A 60 -3.38 21.87 3.41
N MET A 61 -3.55 22.46 4.59
CA MET A 61 -3.32 21.83 5.89
C MET A 61 -4.51 20.99 6.35
N ALA A 62 -5.64 21.05 5.63
CA ALA A 62 -6.93 20.54 6.09
C ALA A 62 -7.31 21.02 7.51
N ALA A 63 -6.82 22.19 7.90
CA ALA A 63 -7.03 22.80 9.21
C ALA A 63 -8.14 23.85 9.11
N ASP A 64 -9.27 23.60 9.75
CA ASP A 64 -10.37 24.56 9.85
C ASP A 64 -10.24 25.47 11.10
N ARG A 65 -9.32 25.10 12.01
CA ARG A 65 -8.99 25.80 13.26
C ARG A 65 -7.69 26.61 13.15
N GLU A 66 -7.36 27.33 14.22
CA GLU A 66 -6.04 27.96 14.35
C GLU A 66 -4.95 26.90 14.47
N VAL A 67 -3.74 27.21 14.00
CA VAL A 67 -2.58 26.33 14.07
C VAL A 67 -1.62 26.87 15.12
N LEU A 68 -1.06 25.96 15.93
CA LEU A 68 -0.03 26.30 16.91
C LEU A 68 1.29 26.58 16.19
N LEU A 69 1.90 27.72 16.49
CA LEU A 69 3.30 28.00 16.23
C LEU A 69 4.08 27.90 17.54
N VAL A 70 5.21 27.18 17.52
CA VAL A 70 6.19 27.18 18.61
C VAL A 70 7.55 27.65 18.08
N VAL A 71 8.17 28.61 18.75
CA VAL A 71 9.50 29.12 18.43
C VAL A 71 10.50 28.64 19.48
N SER A 72 11.62 28.13 19.02
CA SER A 72 12.67 27.52 19.83
C SER A 72 14.05 28.02 19.41
N THR A 73 14.81 28.58 20.36
CA THR A 73 16.17 29.10 20.12
C THR A 73 17.27 28.09 20.37
N PHE A 74 16.94 26.84 20.73
CA PHE A 74 17.94 25.79 20.99
C PHE A 74 18.69 25.42 19.70
N SER A 75 20.02 25.38 19.79
CA SER A 75 20.91 24.92 18.71
C SER A 75 20.84 23.42 18.46
N ASP A 76 20.33 22.66 19.43
CA ASP A 76 20.04 21.22 19.33
C ASP A 76 18.64 20.98 19.92
N GLN A 77 17.70 20.55 19.08
CA GLN A 77 16.34 20.26 19.54
C GLN A 77 16.31 18.92 20.27
N GLN A 78 15.41 18.82 21.25
CA GLN A 78 15.18 17.59 22.04
C GLN A 78 13.69 17.22 21.98
N GLN A 79 13.37 15.95 22.21
CA GLN A 79 11.99 15.42 22.14
C GLN A 79 10.97 16.16 23.03
N ARG A 80 11.42 16.82 24.12
CA ARG A 80 10.56 17.60 25.02
C ARG A 80 9.70 18.65 24.32
N ILE A 81 10.15 19.19 23.18
CA ILE A 81 9.37 20.17 22.40
C ILE A 81 8.10 19.56 21.82
N ILE A 82 8.08 18.26 21.49
CA ILE A 82 6.88 17.60 20.96
C ILE A 82 5.87 17.36 22.08
N LYS A 83 6.34 16.98 23.28
CA LYS A 83 5.49 16.90 24.48
C LYS A 83 4.88 18.26 24.81
N PHE A 84 5.67 19.32 24.68
CA PHE A 84 5.19 20.69 24.86
C PHE A 84 4.10 21.06 23.84
N VAL A 85 4.33 20.79 22.55
CA VAL A 85 3.32 20.98 21.49
C VAL A 85 2.01 20.24 21.82
N GLN A 86 2.08 18.99 22.26
CA GLN A 86 0.91 18.20 22.67
C GLN A 86 0.18 18.83 23.85
N ALA A 87 0.92 19.28 24.87
CA ALA A 87 0.35 19.93 26.04
C ALA A 87 -0.39 21.22 25.65
N GLU A 88 0.22 22.09 24.85
CA GLU A 88 -0.41 23.34 24.40
C GLU A 88 -1.67 23.10 23.56
N ILE A 89 -1.64 22.12 22.65
CA ILE A 89 -2.81 21.75 21.86
C ILE A 89 -3.95 21.25 22.77
N SER A 90 -3.64 20.41 23.76
CA SER A 90 -4.63 19.88 24.70
C SER A 90 -5.21 20.99 25.60
N ASP A 91 -4.34 21.87 26.13
CA ASP A 91 -4.71 23.00 26.99
C ASP A 91 -5.58 24.03 26.25
N SER A 92 -5.51 24.09 24.92
CA SER A 92 -6.33 24.99 24.09
C SER A 92 -7.82 24.65 24.06
N LYS A 93 -8.24 23.54 24.67
CA LYS A 93 -9.65 23.08 24.74
C LYS A 93 -10.35 23.05 23.37
N GLY A 94 -9.60 22.63 22.34
CA GLY A 94 -10.11 22.48 20.98
C GLY A 94 -10.09 23.75 20.13
N ARG A 95 -9.49 24.84 20.61
CA ARG A 95 -9.26 26.06 19.81
C ARG A 95 -8.24 25.82 18.69
N LEU A 96 -7.20 25.03 18.96
CA LEU A 96 -6.17 24.68 18.00
C LEU A 96 -6.54 23.42 17.19
N GLU A 97 -5.95 23.32 15.99
CA GLU A 97 -5.98 22.11 15.18
C GLU A 97 -5.18 20.99 15.87
N PRO A 98 -5.80 19.85 16.24
CA PRO A 98 -5.14 18.84 17.06
C PRO A 98 -4.03 18.05 16.36
N THR A 99 -3.98 18.11 15.02
CA THR A 99 -3.14 17.21 14.21
C THR A 99 -1.93 17.89 13.57
N VAL A 100 -1.80 19.22 13.67
CA VAL A 100 -0.73 19.98 13.01
C VAL A 100 -0.19 21.11 13.87
N ALA A 101 1.13 21.27 13.87
CA ALA A 101 1.81 22.39 14.51
C ALA A 101 3.00 22.85 13.66
N ILE A 102 3.35 24.14 13.75
CA ILE A 102 4.51 24.73 13.11
C ILE A 102 5.58 24.93 14.19
N VAL A 103 6.82 24.55 13.89
CA VAL A 103 7.95 24.75 14.83
C VAL A 103 9.08 25.51 14.14
N ILE A 104 9.38 26.71 14.62
CA ILE A 104 10.56 27.48 14.20
C ILE A 104 11.75 27.06 15.06
N HIS A 105 12.88 26.73 14.44
CA HIS A 105 14.06 26.25 15.14
C HIS A 105 15.38 26.77 14.56
N LEU A 106 16.46 26.65 15.35
CA LEU A 106 17.84 26.96 14.97
C LEU A 106 18.77 25.72 14.91
N ASP A 107 18.21 24.51 14.96
CA ASP A 107 18.99 23.25 14.85
C ASP A 107 19.19 22.84 13.37
N PRO A 108 20.43 22.70 12.86
CA PRO A 108 20.71 22.24 11.48
C PRO A 108 20.07 20.89 11.11
N SER A 109 19.83 20.03 12.12
CA SER A 109 19.18 18.74 11.98
C SER A 109 17.71 18.73 12.45
N GLY A 110 17.19 19.89 12.88
CA GLY A 110 15.87 20.04 13.50
C GLY A 110 14.72 19.63 12.57
N ASN A 111 14.83 19.92 11.26
CA ASN A 111 13.81 19.55 10.28
C ASN A 111 13.52 18.03 10.28
N VAL A 112 14.56 17.20 10.37
CA VAL A 112 14.40 15.74 10.37
C VAL A 112 13.92 15.25 11.73
N LYS A 113 14.54 15.72 12.81
CA LYS A 113 14.20 15.35 14.19
C LYS A 113 12.73 15.63 14.51
N LEU A 114 12.30 16.87 14.31
CA LEU A 114 10.95 17.33 14.67
C LEU A 114 9.86 16.60 13.89
N ARG A 115 10.09 16.32 12.59
CA ARG A 115 9.15 15.53 11.77
C ARG A 115 9.03 14.09 12.26
N ASN A 116 10.15 13.45 12.59
CA ASN A 116 10.16 12.06 13.04
C ASN A 116 9.47 11.94 14.41
N TRP A 117 9.86 12.78 15.38
CA TRP A 117 9.26 12.74 16.72
C TRP A 117 7.78 13.12 16.74
N GLY A 118 7.39 14.10 15.90
CA GLY A 118 5.98 14.43 15.73
C GLY A 118 5.17 13.25 15.21
N ARG A 119 5.68 12.57 14.17
CA ARG A 119 5.04 11.39 13.57
C ARG A 119 4.88 10.25 14.57
N ASP A 120 5.91 9.96 15.36
CA ASP A 120 5.89 8.90 16.39
C ASP A 120 4.78 9.13 17.43
N LEU A 121 4.41 10.41 17.65
CA LEU A 121 3.41 10.84 18.62
C LEU A 121 2.09 11.31 17.97
N GLY A 122 1.90 11.04 16.66
CA GLY A 122 0.65 11.27 15.95
C GLY A 122 0.34 12.72 15.60
N ILE A 123 1.34 13.63 15.59
CA ILE A 123 1.18 15.04 15.21
C ILE A 123 2.06 15.37 14.00
N SER A 124 1.49 16.05 13.00
CA SER A 124 2.22 16.59 11.87
C SER A 124 2.95 17.87 12.27
N VAL A 125 4.26 17.78 12.49
CA VAL A 125 5.09 18.95 12.80
C VAL A 125 5.67 19.49 11.49
N LEU A 126 5.41 20.77 11.23
CA LEU A 126 5.94 21.53 10.09
C LEU A 126 7.11 22.39 10.56
N PRO A 127 8.34 21.86 10.57
CA PRO A 127 9.49 22.64 10.96
C PRO A 127 9.86 23.72 9.93
N ILE A 128 10.30 24.86 10.46
CA ILE A 128 10.84 25.99 9.72
C ILE A 128 12.23 26.28 10.31
N ASP A 129 13.25 25.99 9.50
CA ASP A 129 14.64 26.30 9.81
C ASP A 129 14.89 27.80 9.64
N ALA A 130 15.28 28.45 10.75
CA ALA A 130 15.61 29.87 10.82
C ALA A 130 17.12 30.13 11.01
N THR A 131 17.98 29.12 10.87
CA THR A 131 19.44 29.27 11.03
C THR A 131 20.05 30.34 10.13
N ASN A 132 19.50 30.51 8.92
CA ASN A 132 19.94 31.51 7.93
C ASN A 132 18.92 32.65 7.76
N GLY A 133 18.05 32.85 8.75
CA GLY A 133 16.91 33.78 8.67
C GLY A 133 15.76 33.25 7.81
N PHE A 134 14.72 34.07 7.67
CA PHE A 134 13.55 33.74 6.85
C PHE A 134 13.70 34.30 5.43
N SER A 135 13.36 33.44 4.47
CA SER A 135 13.18 33.80 3.06
C SER A 135 11.84 34.50 2.84
N ASP A 136 11.54 34.91 1.61
CA ASP A 136 10.25 35.55 1.30
C ASP A 136 9.04 34.62 1.58
N ALA A 137 7.83 35.21 1.61
CA ALA A 137 6.60 34.47 1.87
C ALA A 137 6.41 33.28 0.92
N ARG A 138 6.85 33.40 -0.33
CA ARG A 138 6.70 32.34 -1.35
C ARG A 138 7.60 31.15 -1.03
N ASP A 139 8.79 31.39 -0.53
CA ASP A 139 9.71 30.35 -0.09
C ASP A 139 9.21 29.62 1.15
N ILE A 140 8.68 30.35 2.14
CA ILE A 140 8.06 29.75 3.33
C ILE A 140 6.89 28.87 2.92
N GLU A 141 6.02 29.39 2.05
CA GLU A 141 4.89 28.64 1.54
C GLU A 141 5.32 27.38 0.78
N ARG A 142 6.31 27.50 -0.11
CA ARG A 142 6.86 26.36 -0.86
C ARG A 142 7.45 25.30 0.08
N LYS A 143 8.16 25.71 1.13
CA LYS A 143 8.68 24.80 2.16
C LYS A 143 7.53 24.11 2.90
N LEU A 144 6.46 24.81 3.26
CA LEU A 144 5.29 24.23 3.92
C LEU A 144 4.53 23.28 2.99
N ALA A 145 4.32 23.65 1.72
CA ALA A 145 3.66 22.82 0.72
C ALA A 145 4.43 21.52 0.45
N ASN A 146 5.76 21.60 0.33
CA ASN A 146 6.63 20.42 0.23
C ASN A 146 6.46 19.49 1.43
N GLN A 147 6.34 20.04 2.63
CA GLN A 147 6.16 19.25 3.85
C GLN A 147 4.79 18.59 3.92
N LEU A 148 3.74 19.33 3.58
CA LEU A 148 2.35 18.89 3.63
C LEU A 148 2.01 17.84 2.55
N PHE A 149 2.52 18.01 1.32
CA PHE A 149 2.07 17.25 0.15
C PHE A 149 3.07 16.22 -0.36
N SER A 150 4.25 16.13 0.25
CA SER A 150 5.27 15.12 -0.08
C SER A 150 4.77 13.69 0.13
N HIS A 151 3.87 13.49 1.09
CA HIS A 151 3.26 12.18 1.31
C HIS A 151 2.19 11.89 0.26
N ASP A 152 2.16 10.65 -0.24
CA ASP A 152 1.10 10.17 -1.12
C ASP A 152 0.03 9.45 -0.28
N PRO A 153 -1.09 10.11 0.04
CA PRO A 153 -2.16 9.48 0.81
C PRO A 153 -2.91 8.42 0.00
N PHE A 154 -2.72 8.34 -1.32
CA PHE A 154 -3.34 7.31 -2.15
C PHE A 154 -2.59 5.99 -2.08
N ASP A 155 -1.27 6.00 -1.84
CA ASP A 155 -0.41 4.82 -1.85
C ASP A 155 -0.56 3.95 -0.60
N VAL A 156 -1.63 3.15 -0.60
CA VAL A 156 -1.85 2.10 0.38
C VAL A 156 -1.65 0.74 -0.29
N THR A 157 -0.61 0.04 0.12
CA THR A 157 -0.18 -1.24 -0.46
C THR A 157 -0.81 -2.45 0.24
N GLY A 158 -1.26 -2.29 1.49
CA GLY A 158 -1.91 -3.33 2.30
C GLY A 158 -3.42 -3.14 2.52
N PRO A 159 -4.07 -4.04 3.29
CA PRO A 159 -5.46 -3.88 3.69
C PRO A 159 -5.68 -2.55 4.43
N VAL A 160 -6.80 -1.89 4.16
CA VAL A 160 -7.11 -0.62 4.81
C VAL A 160 -7.64 -0.89 6.21
N SER A 161 -6.84 -0.54 7.23
CA SER A 161 -7.09 -0.92 8.62
C SER A 161 -7.60 0.22 9.52
N GLY A 162 -7.37 1.48 9.13
CA GLY A 162 -7.77 2.68 9.89
C GLY A 162 -9.19 3.16 9.57
N GLU A 163 -9.93 3.58 10.59
CA GLU A 163 -11.33 4.01 10.46
C GLU A 163 -11.53 5.17 9.47
N SER A 164 -10.60 6.13 9.46
CA SER A 164 -10.64 7.28 8.56
C SER A 164 -10.47 6.88 7.09
N ASN A 165 -9.92 5.70 6.81
CA ASN A 165 -9.57 5.25 5.48
C ASN A 165 -10.52 4.16 4.95
N PHE A 166 -11.43 3.66 5.78
CA PHE A 166 -12.41 2.64 5.40
C PHE A 166 -13.70 3.30 4.89
N PHE A 167 -13.86 3.34 3.56
CA PHE A 167 -14.95 4.08 2.91
C PHE A 167 -16.10 3.16 2.51
N GLY A 168 -17.34 3.58 2.82
CA GLY A 168 -18.58 3.03 2.24
C GLY A 168 -18.99 1.62 2.66
N ARG A 169 -18.19 0.89 3.43
CA ARG A 169 -18.44 -0.54 3.76
C ARG A 169 -18.60 -0.84 5.25
N ARG A 170 -18.78 0.20 6.08
CA ARG A 170 -18.88 0.04 7.54
C ARG A 170 -20.11 -0.76 7.94
N ASP A 171 -21.26 -0.39 7.39
CA ASP A 171 -22.53 -1.04 7.72
C ASP A 171 -22.55 -2.48 7.22
N GLU A 172 -21.95 -2.76 6.05
CA GLU A 172 -21.77 -4.12 5.53
C GLU A 172 -20.96 -5.01 6.49
N ALA A 173 -19.84 -4.49 7.03
CA ALA A 173 -19.00 -5.23 7.96
C ALA A 173 -19.72 -5.52 9.29
N ILE A 174 -20.48 -4.55 9.82
CA ILE A 174 -21.25 -4.71 11.06
C ILE A 174 -22.38 -5.72 10.86
N ASP A 175 -23.10 -5.65 9.74
CA ASP A 175 -24.16 -6.61 9.42
C ASP A 175 -23.62 -8.03 9.24
N LEU A 176 -22.49 -8.19 8.57
CA LEU A 176 -21.81 -9.47 8.43
C LEU A 176 -21.42 -10.03 9.81
N ALA A 177 -20.82 -9.21 10.67
CA ALA A 177 -20.44 -9.63 12.03
C ALA A 177 -21.66 -10.08 12.84
N ARG A 178 -22.79 -9.36 12.77
CA ARG A 178 -24.03 -9.73 13.45
C ARG A 178 -24.56 -11.10 13.00
N LYS A 179 -24.53 -11.37 11.69
CA LYS A 179 -25.01 -12.66 11.14
C LYS A 179 -24.16 -13.85 11.57
N LEU A 180 -22.86 -13.64 11.78
CA LEU A 180 -21.93 -14.66 12.27
C LEU A 180 -22.16 -15.04 13.74
N GLN A 181 -22.95 -14.27 14.50
CA GLN A 181 -23.28 -14.62 15.89
C GLN A 181 -24.13 -15.89 15.99
N THR A 182 -24.98 -16.16 14.99
CA THR A 182 -25.98 -17.24 15.05
C THR A 182 -25.56 -18.49 14.28
N GLY A 183 -24.26 -18.74 14.11
CA GLY A 183 -23.76 -19.93 13.43
C GLY A 183 -23.96 -19.93 11.90
N GLN A 184 -24.23 -18.78 11.27
CA GLN A 184 -24.41 -18.73 9.81
C GLN A 184 -23.09 -18.89 9.05
N ILE A 185 -23.18 -19.46 7.84
CA ILE A 185 -22.13 -19.43 6.82
C ILE A 185 -22.32 -18.17 5.98
N ARG A 186 -21.25 -17.38 5.85
CA ARG A 186 -21.22 -16.15 5.05
C ARG A 186 -20.04 -16.16 4.09
N SER A 187 -20.14 -15.41 3.01
CA SER A 187 -19.02 -15.26 2.07
C SER A 187 -18.72 -13.81 1.76
N CYS A 188 -17.50 -13.57 1.30
CA CYS A 188 -17.01 -12.28 0.81
C CYS A 188 -16.29 -12.55 -0.51
N LEU A 189 -17.06 -12.61 -1.59
CA LEU A 189 -16.57 -12.99 -2.92
C LEU A 189 -16.25 -11.76 -3.75
N GLY A 190 -15.19 -11.80 -4.55
CA GLY A 190 -14.93 -10.69 -5.45
C GLY A 190 -13.53 -10.73 -6.02
N ILE A 191 -13.32 -10.04 -7.12
CA ILE A 191 -12.03 -10.04 -7.82
C ILE A 191 -10.89 -9.47 -6.96
N ARG A 192 -9.65 -9.77 -7.36
CA ARG A 192 -8.44 -9.30 -6.65
C ARG A 192 -8.48 -7.78 -6.52
N LYS A 193 -8.07 -7.27 -5.36
CA LYS A 193 -8.01 -5.84 -5.02
C LYS A 193 -9.36 -5.08 -4.93
N VAL A 194 -10.50 -5.78 -4.89
CA VAL A 194 -11.81 -5.17 -4.57
C VAL A 194 -11.94 -4.72 -3.11
N GLY A 195 -11.12 -5.28 -2.20
CA GLY A 195 -11.10 -4.93 -0.77
C GLY A 195 -11.63 -6.00 0.19
N LYS A 196 -11.56 -7.30 -0.17
CA LYS A 196 -12.01 -8.44 0.64
C LYS A 196 -11.29 -8.54 1.99
N THR A 197 -9.96 -8.63 1.99
CA THR A 197 -9.18 -8.70 3.23
C THR A 197 -9.42 -7.49 4.14
N SER A 198 -9.66 -6.29 3.57
CA SER A 198 -10.04 -5.11 4.36
C SER A 198 -11.40 -5.27 5.05
N ILE A 199 -12.41 -5.83 4.37
CA ILE A 199 -13.72 -6.06 5.00
C ILE A 199 -13.66 -7.18 6.04
N ILE A 200 -12.95 -8.28 5.75
CA ILE A 200 -12.76 -9.40 6.69
C ILE A 200 -12.06 -8.89 7.96
N ASN A 201 -10.97 -8.14 7.82
CA ASN A 201 -10.28 -7.55 8.97
C ASN A 201 -11.17 -6.58 9.77
N ARG A 202 -12.10 -5.87 9.11
CA ARG A 202 -13.05 -5.03 9.83
C ARG A 202 -14.07 -5.87 10.58
N VAL A 203 -14.64 -6.90 9.96
CA VAL A 203 -15.57 -7.84 10.60
C VAL A 203 -14.95 -8.45 11.85
N LEU A 204 -13.69 -8.91 11.75
CA LEU A 204 -12.95 -9.46 12.88
C LEU A 204 -12.70 -8.46 14.01
N LYS A 205 -12.63 -7.16 13.71
CA LYS A 205 -12.57 -6.10 14.74
C LYS A 205 -13.93 -5.82 15.40
N GLU A 206 -15.03 -6.05 14.70
CA GLU A 206 -16.38 -5.81 15.21
C GLU A 206 -16.89 -7.00 16.06
N VAL A 207 -16.51 -8.24 15.71
CA VAL A 207 -16.97 -9.47 16.40
C VAL A 207 -16.82 -9.41 17.93
N PRO A 208 -15.64 -9.07 18.50
CA PRO A 208 -15.47 -9.02 19.96
C PRO A 208 -16.35 -7.99 20.67
N ASN A 209 -16.87 -6.99 19.95
CA ASN A 209 -17.77 -5.98 20.51
C ASN A 209 -19.24 -6.44 20.51
N LEU A 210 -19.57 -7.52 19.79
CA LEU A 210 -20.94 -7.99 19.59
C LEU A 210 -21.24 -9.28 20.36
N PHE A 211 -20.29 -10.22 20.41
CA PHE A 211 -20.45 -11.50 21.11
C PHE A 211 -19.11 -12.17 21.42
N ASP A 212 -19.09 -13.03 22.44
CA ASP A 212 -17.92 -13.85 22.76
C ASP A 212 -17.71 -14.92 21.69
N CYS A 213 -16.50 -14.92 21.11
CA CYS A 213 -16.19 -15.75 19.96
C CYS A 213 -14.75 -16.26 20.03
N ALA A 214 -14.56 -17.53 19.69
CA ALA A 214 -13.27 -18.12 19.36
C ALA A 214 -13.06 -18.07 17.85
N VAL A 215 -12.17 -17.20 17.41
CA VAL A 215 -11.90 -16.96 15.99
C VAL A 215 -10.63 -17.69 15.54
N ILE A 216 -10.75 -18.46 14.47
CA ILE A 216 -9.62 -19.05 13.75
C ILE A 216 -9.52 -18.40 12.37
N MET A 217 -8.42 -17.70 12.11
CA MET A 217 -8.10 -17.13 10.81
C MET A 217 -7.20 -18.08 10.02
N ILE A 218 -7.64 -18.47 8.83
CA ILE A 218 -6.95 -19.35 7.90
C ILE A 218 -6.66 -18.52 6.64
N ASP A 219 -5.40 -18.19 6.42
CA ASP A 219 -4.93 -17.61 5.15
C ASP A 219 -4.54 -18.77 4.24
N CYS A 220 -5.43 -19.13 3.32
CA CYS A 220 -5.26 -20.28 2.42
C CYS A 220 -4.15 -20.04 1.39
N SER A 221 -3.67 -18.80 1.23
CA SER A 221 -2.61 -18.47 0.27
C SER A 221 -1.21 -18.88 0.76
N LYS A 222 -1.06 -19.27 2.03
CA LYS A 222 0.23 -19.69 2.60
C LYS A 222 0.59 -21.12 2.21
N ASP A 223 1.85 -21.34 1.90
CA ASP A 223 2.42 -22.63 1.50
C ASP A 223 2.08 -23.74 2.51
N ASP A 224 2.30 -23.45 3.79
CA ASP A 224 2.04 -24.37 4.89
C ASP A 224 0.55 -24.69 5.12
N VAL A 225 -0.37 -24.00 4.43
CA VAL A 225 -1.81 -24.26 4.42
C VAL A 225 -2.24 -24.93 3.12
N PHE A 226 -1.90 -24.39 1.95
CA PHE A 226 -2.38 -24.96 0.68
C PHE A 226 -1.71 -26.29 0.33
N GLU A 227 -0.54 -26.61 0.87
CA GLU A 227 0.10 -27.92 0.69
C GLU A 227 -0.56 -29.02 1.54
N MET A 228 -1.47 -28.67 2.45
CA MET A 228 -2.15 -29.66 3.27
C MET A 228 -3.18 -30.48 2.50
N ASN A 229 -3.30 -31.75 2.89
CA ASN A 229 -4.47 -32.56 2.57
C ASN A 229 -5.64 -32.26 3.53
N ALA A 230 -6.83 -32.81 3.22
CA ALA A 230 -8.05 -32.57 3.98
C ALA A 230 -7.93 -32.98 5.46
N SER A 231 -7.23 -34.08 5.76
CA SER A 231 -7.06 -34.58 7.13
C SER A 231 -6.22 -33.63 7.97
N ASN A 232 -5.08 -33.17 7.42
CA ASN A 232 -4.18 -32.23 8.08
C ASN A 232 -4.83 -30.86 8.30
N LEU A 233 -5.63 -30.37 7.35
CA LEU A 233 -6.31 -29.09 7.52
C LEU A 233 -7.35 -29.17 8.65
N LEU A 234 -8.20 -30.21 8.66
CA LEU A 234 -9.19 -30.40 9.73
C LEU A 234 -8.52 -30.58 11.11
N SER A 235 -7.43 -31.35 11.18
CA SER A 235 -6.72 -31.60 12.44
C SER A 235 -6.00 -30.36 12.96
N SER A 236 -5.48 -29.53 12.05
CA SER A 236 -4.84 -28.24 12.37
C SER A 236 -5.86 -27.24 12.92
N ILE A 237 -7.05 -27.16 12.32
CA ILE A 237 -8.16 -26.35 12.84
C ILE A 237 -8.55 -26.82 14.25
N ALA A 238 -8.75 -28.13 14.44
CA ALA A 238 -9.13 -28.70 15.72
C ALA A 238 -8.09 -28.38 16.82
N SER A 239 -6.81 -28.57 16.52
CA SER A 239 -5.71 -28.32 17.45
C SER A 239 -5.58 -26.83 17.79
N THR A 240 -5.80 -25.95 16.80
CA THR A 240 -5.79 -24.50 17.01
C THR A 240 -6.94 -24.08 17.94
N LEU A 241 -8.14 -24.64 17.76
CA LEU A 241 -9.30 -24.36 18.60
C LEU A 241 -9.10 -24.81 20.06
N GLN A 242 -8.51 -25.99 20.25
CA GLN A 242 -8.17 -26.50 21.57
C GLN A 242 -7.14 -25.59 22.28
N SER A 243 -6.17 -25.08 21.52
CA SER A 243 -5.18 -24.12 22.06
C SER A 243 -5.81 -22.77 22.41
N LEU A 244 -6.79 -22.29 21.64
CA LEU A 244 -7.53 -21.07 21.96
C LEU A 244 -8.30 -21.24 23.28
N SER A 245 -8.99 -22.37 23.42
CA SER A 245 -9.79 -22.67 24.61
C SER A 245 -8.92 -22.81 25.87
N SER A 246 -7.71 -23.39 25.76
CA SER A 246 -6.81 -23.54 26.91
C SER A 246 -6.09 -22.24 27.31
N THR A 247 -5.87 -21.32 26.37
CA THR A 247 -5.23 -20.02 26.61
C THR A 247 -6.22 -18.89 26.90
N ASN A 248 -7.52 -19.18 26.81
CA ASN A 248 -8.61 -18.20 26.88
C ASN A 248 -8.42 -17.01 25.91
N ALA A 249 -7.82 -17.28 24.74
CA ALA A 249 -7.65 -16.30 23.68
C ALA A 249 -8.88 -16.30 22.77
N GLY A 250 -9.33 -15.12 22.34
CA GLY A 250 -10.47 -14.99 21.41
C GLY A 250 -10.10 -15.09 19.93
N TYR A 251 -8.81 -15.10 19.59
CA TYR A 251 -8.34 -15.05 18.20
C TYR A 251 -7.01 -15.80 18.02
N ALA A 252 -6.91 -16.65 17.00
CA ALA A 252 -5.65 -17.21 16.54
C ALA A 252 -5.63 -17.32 15.01
N THR A 253 -4.43 -17.23 14.45
CA THR A 253 -4.16 -17.74 13.10
C THR A 253 -3.97 -19.26 13.18
N ILE A 254 -4.38 -19.98 12.14
CA ILE A 254 -4.15 -21.41 12.04
C ILE A 254 -2.68 -21.75 12.32
N THR A 255 -2.46 -22.81 13.10
CA THR A 255 -1.13 -23.39 13.29
C THR A 255 -1.05 -24.69 12.50
N PRO A 256 -0.42 -24.68 11.31
CA PRO A 256 -0.21 -25.86 10.50
C PRO A 256 0.42 -27.02 11.28
N ARG A 257 -0.21 -28.19 11.23
CA ARG A 257 0.36 -29.43 11.75
C ARG A 257 0.20 -30.53 10.73
N GLN A 258 1.30 -31.23 10.47
CA GLN A 258 1.26 -32.51 9.81
C GLN A 258 0.93 -33.58 10.86
N SER A 259 -0.12 -34.35 10.60
CA SER A 259 -0.57 -35.42 11.47
C SER A 259 -0.92 -36.63 10.64
N ASP A 260 -0.30 -37.77 10.92
CA ASP A 260 -0.66 -39.03 10.26
C ASP A 260 -1.92 -39.63 10.92
N ILE A 261 -3.06 -38.98 10.71
CA ILE A 261 -4.36 -39.44 11.17
C ILE A 261 -5.34 -39.58 10.00
N SER A 262 -6.28 -40.51 10.14
CA SER A 262 -7.34 -40.69 9.15
C SER A 262 -8.29 -39.48 9.12
N ILE A 263 -8.92 -39.25 7.97
CA ILE A 263 -9.92 -38.19 7.80
C ILE A 263 -11.07 -38.30 8.82
N ALA A 264 -11.49 -39.53 9.14
CA ALA A 264 -12.54 -39.78 10.12
C ALA A 264 -12.14 -39.34 11.54
N GLU A 265 -10.86 -39.54 11.89
CA GLU A 265 -10.30 -39.10 13.16
C GLU A 265 -10.13 -37.58 13.20
N ALA A 266 -9.64 -36.97 12.12
CA ALA A 266 -9.54 -35.52 12.01
C ALA A 266 -10.91 -34.84 12.16
N ARG A 267 -11.95 -35.39 11.52
CA ARG A 267 -13.35 -34.94 11.67
C ARG A 267 -13.82 -35.00 13.13
N ARG A 268 -13.65 -36.14 13.81
CA ARG A 268 -14.05 -36.31 15.22
C ARG A 268 -13.33 -35.34 16.15
N LYS A 269 -12.05 -35.08 15.90
CA LYS A 269 -11.26 -34.10 16.68
C LYS A 269 -11.80 -32.70 16.50
N LEU A 270 -12.12 -32.29 15.28
CA LEU A 270 -12.72 -30.98 15.02
C LEU A 270 -14.08 -30.85 15.69
N GLU A 271 -14.97 -31.82 15.51
CA GLU A 271 -16.29 -31.86 16.15
C GLU A 271 -16.18 -31.73 17.68
N SER A 272 -15.32 -32.54 18.31
CA SER A 272 -15.10 -32.48 19.76
C SER A 272 -14.56 -31.12 20.21
N ALA A 273 -13.64 -30.53 19.44
CA ALA A 273 -13.08 -29.21 19.74
C ALA A 273 -14.14 -28.09 19.64
N VAL A 274 -15.05 -28.17 18.67
CA VAL A 274 -16.14 -27.19 18.50
C VAL A 274 -17.16 -27.33 19.62
N ILE A 275 -17.60 -28.55 19.94
CA ILE A 275 -18.60 -28.81 21.00
C ILE A 275 -18.07 -28.41 22.38
N SER A 276 -16.79 -28.67 22.65
CA SER A 276 -16.16 -28.34 23.95
C SER A 276 -15.82 -26.86 24.13
N CYS A 277 -15.81 -26.07 23.05
CA CYS A 277 -15.61 -24.64 23.15
C CYS A 277 -16.84 -23.99 23.78
N GLU A 278 -16.69 -23.10 24.75
CA GLU A 278 -17.84 -22.42 25.39
C GLU A 278 -18.44 -21.36 24.46
N HIS A 279 -17.60 -20.65 23.73
CA HIS A 279 -17.97 -19.50 22.90
C HIS A 279 -18.43 -19.90 21.49
N VAL A 280 -18.98 -18.94 20.74
CA VAL A 280 -19.27 -19.14 19.30
C VAL A 280 -17.96 -19.42 18.58
N VAL A 281 -17.91 -20.47 17.76
CA VAL A 281 -16.72 -20.77 16.95
C VAL A 281 -16.86 -20.11 15.58
N LEU A 282 -15.92 -19.23 15.22
CA LEU A 282 -15.85 -18.63 13.89
C LEU A 282 -14.59 -19.10 13.17
N ILE A 283 -14.76 -19.80 12.06
CA ILE A 283 -13.65 -20.18 11.18
C ILE A 283 -13.68 -19.28 9.95
N VAL A 284 -12.61 -18.53 9.74
CA VAL A 284 -12.45 -17.62 8.61
C VAL A 284 -11.44 -18.21 7.63
N PHE A 285 -11.85 -18.41 6.38
CA PHE A 285 -10.96 -18.78 5.28
C PHE A 285 -10.77 -17.54 4.39
N ASP A 286 -9.60 -16.92 4.36
CA ASP A 286 -9.26 -15.91 3.35
C ASP A 286 -8.48 -16.55 2.21
N GLU A 287 -8.62 -16.00 1.00
CA GLU A 287 -8.07 -16.53 -0.24
C GLU A 287 -8.37 -18.03 -0.47
N VAL A 288 -9.60 -18.48 -0.19
CA VAL A 288 -10.03 -19.90 -0.32
C VAL A 288 -9.74 -20.52 -1.69
N ASP A 289 -9.57 -19.70 -2.73
CA ASP A 289 -9.24 -20.12 -4.09
C ASP A 289 -8.01 -21.06 -4.15
N TYR A 290 -7.06 -20.91 -3.21
CA TYR A 290 -5.83 -21.72 -3.10
C TYR A 290 -6.08 -23.15 -2.59
N ILE A 291 -7.22 -23.41 -1.96
CA ILE A 291 -7.63 -24.75 -1.50
C ILE A 291 -8.84 -25.26 -2.27
N THR A 292 -8.92 -24.93 -3.56
CA THR A 292 -9.97 -25.40 -4.49
C THR A 292 -9.38 -26.17 -5.67
N PRO A 293 -10.18 -26.91 -6.46
CA PRO A 293 -9.69 -27.57 -7.67
C PRO A 293 -9.06 -26.61 -8.71
N GLY A 294 -9.34 -25.31 -8.62
CA GLY A 294 -8.75 -24.25 -9.43
C GLY A 294 -7.54 -23.55 -8.80
N SER A 295 -6.93 -24.11 -7.75
CA SER A 295 -5.75 -23.56 -7.07
C SER A 295 -4.57 -23.28 -8.04
N PRO A 296 -3.75 -22.22 -7.80
CA PRO A 296 -2.59 -21.93 -8.65
C PRO A 296 -1.43 -22.88 -8.39
N THR A 297 -1.35 -23.33 -7.14
CA THR A 297 -0.12 -23.78 -6.51
C THR A 297 -0.21 -25.25 -6.14
N SER A 298 -1.41 -25.76 -5.85
CA SER A 298 -1.60 -27.17 -5.45
C SER A 298 -2.67 -27.85 -6.32
N THR A 299 -2.27 -28.94 -6.96
CA THR A 299 -3.19 -29.76 -7.77
C THR A 299 -3.95 -30.78 -6.94
N GLU A 300 -3.45 -31.09 -5.74
CA GLU A 300 -3.99 -32.03 -4.76
C GLU A 300 -5.41 -31.65 -4.34
N TRP A 301 -5.72 -30.35 -4.28
CA TRP A 301 -7.06 -29.85 -3.99
C TRP A 301 -8.13 -30.25 -5.00
N ARG A 302 -7.77 -30.78 -6.17
CA ARG A 302 -8.74 -31.42 -7.08
C ARG A 302 -9.42 -32.64 -6.45
N SER A 303 -8.66 -33.46 -5.71
CA SER A 303 -9.18 -34.63 -4.98
C SER A 303 -9.53 -34.31 -3.52
N GLU A 304 -8.77 -33.43 -2.87
CA GLU A 304 -8.94 -33.13 -1.44
C GLU A 304 -10.15 -32.23 -1.15
N PHE A 305 -10.55 -31.35 -2.08
CA PHE A 305 -11.63 -30.38 -1.86
C PHE A 305 -12.94 -31.07 -1.45
N ASN A 306 -13.38 -32.08 -2.21
CA ASN A 306 -14.63 -32.76 -1.93
C ASN A 306 -14.55 -33.55 -0.61
N VAL A 307 -13.38 -34.09 -0.27
CA VAL A 307 -13.14 -34.80 1.01
C VAL A 307 -13.21 -33.83 2.19
N PHE A 308 -12.52 -32.69 2.10
CA PHE A 308 -12.51 -31.66 3.13
C PHE A 308 -13.91 -31.12 3.41
N TRP A 309 -14.60 -30.62 2.39
CA TRP A 309 -15.90 -29.99 2.54
C TRP A 309 -16.99 -30.97 2.99
N ARG A 310 -16.92 -32.24 2.58
CA ARG A 310 -17.83 -33.28 3.09
C ARG A 310 -17.73 -33.46 4.60
N ASN A 311 -16.50 -33.50 5.12
CA ASN A 311 -16.26 -33.70 6.54
C ASN A 311 -16.55 -32.42 7.34
N LEU A 312 -16.18 -31.24 6.83
CA LEU A 312 -16.52 -29.97 7.46
C LEU A 312 -18.03 -29.74 7.51
N ARG A 313 -18.76 -30.05 6.43
CA ARG A 313 -20.22 -29.98 6.37
C ARG A 313 -20.89 -30.91 7.38
N ALA A 314 -20.35 -32.12 7.56
CA ALA A 314 -20.85 -33.04 8.59
C ALA A 314 -20.70 -32.43 10.00
N VAL A 315 -19.53 -31.88 10.34
CA VAL A 315 -19.31 -31.20 11.62
C VAL A 315 -20.28 -30.04 11.80
N TYR A 316 -20.43 -29.19 10.80
CA TYR A 316 -21.36 -28.06 10.85
C TYR A 316 -22.81 -28.49 11.11
N GLN A 317 -23.28 -29.54 10.43
CA GLN A 317 -24.64 -30.08 10.61
C GLN A 317 -24.84 -30.70 11.99
N ASP A 318 -23.83 -31.35 12.54
CA ASP A 318 -23.90 -31.92 13.90
C ASP A 318 -23.86 -30.81 14.97
N CYS A 319 -23.13 -29.72 14.73
CA CYS A 319 -23.19 -28.52 15.58
C CYS A 319 -24.58 -27.87 15.58
N ASP A 320 -25.21 -27.74 14.40
CA ASP A 320 -26.58 -27.22 14.28
C ASP A 320 -27.60 -28.07 15.05
N ARG A 321 -27.49 -29.41 14.96
CA ARG A 321 -28.34 -30.35 15.73
C ARG A 321 -28.17 -30.26 17.25
N THR A 322 -26.97 -29.89 17.70
CA THR A 322 -26.62 -29.76 19.12
C THR A 322 -26.79 -28.32 19.62
N GLU A 323 -27.39 -27.44 18.82
CA GLU A 323 -27.55 -26.01 19.10
C GLU A 323 -26.22 -25.30 19.41
N LYS A 324 -25.09 -25.84 18.92
CA LYS A 324 -23.76 -25.26 19.06
C LYS A 324 -23.49 -24.31 17.89
N PRO A 325 -23.40 -22.98 18.10
CA PRO A 325 -23.16 -22.03 17.02
C PRO A 325 -21.73 -22.15 16.49
N MET A 326 -21.61 -22.63 15.26
CA MET A 326 -20.38 -22.69 14.48
C MET A 326 -20.57 -21.90 13.19
N SER A 327 -19.89 -20.78 13.05
CA SER A 327 -19.95 -19.91 11.87
C SER A 327 -18.74 -20.06 10.97
N LEU A 328 -18.98 -19.88 9.66
CA LEU A 328 -17.93 -19.85 8.65
C LEU A 328 -17.97 -18.51 7.91
N LEU A 329 -16.80 -17.90 7.71
CA LEU A 329 -16.64 -16.76 6.82
C LEU A 329 -15.64 -17.11 5.71
N ILE A 330 -16.11 -17.15 4.46
CA ILE A 330 -15.31 -17.55 3.32
C ILE A 330 -15.00 -16.35 2.43
N GLY A 331 -13.74 -15.95 2.38
CA GLY A 331 -13.17 -14.95 1.47
C GLY A 331 -12.51 -15.62 0.26
N GLY A 332 -12.86 -15.17 -0.95
CA GLY A 332 -12.31 -15.73 -2.19
C GLY A 332 -12.67 -14.88 -3.39
N VAL A 333 -12.20 -15.28 -4.57
CA VAL A 333 -12.62 -14.68 -5.82
C VAL A 333 -13.93 -15.28 -6.28
N SER A 334 -14.08 -16.61 -6.26
CA SER A 334 -15.22 -17.27 -6.90
C SER A 334 -15.85 -18.38 -6.06
N THR A 335 -17.18 -18.50 -6.16
CA THR A 335 -17.96 -19.65 -5.67
C THR A 335 -18.12 -20.77 -6.68
N HIS A 336 -17.49 -20.71 -7.86
CA HIS A 336 -17.65 -21.73 -8.91
C HIS A 336 -17.55 -23.17 -8.36
N TRP A 337 -16.52 -23.46 -7.57
CA TRP A 337 -16.32 -24.79 -6.97
C TRP A 337 -17.33 -25.16 -5.87
N PHE A 338 -18.17 -24.23 -5.44
CA PHE A 338 -19.31 -24.43 -4.52
C PHE A 338 -20.66 -24.52 -5.26
N THR A 339 -20.69 -24.31 -6.58
CA THR A 339 -21.93 -24.33 -7.39
C THR A 339 -21.94 -25.42 -8.48
N VAL A 340 -20.78 -25.97 -8.85
CA VAL A 340 -20.70 -27.13 -9.75
C VAL A 340 -21.29 -28.38 -9.09
N GLY A 341 -22.09 -29.15 -9.84
CA GLY A 341 -22.79 -30.32 -9.31
C GLY A 341 -21.88 -31.53 -9.03
N GLU A 342 -20.78 -31.65 -9.76
CA GLU A 342 -19.83 -32.74 -9.62
C GLU A 342 -18.38 -32.25 -9.77
N ILE A 343 -17.47 -32.91 -9.08
CA ILE A 343 -16.02 -32.73 -9.19
C ILE A 343 -15.43 -34.12 -9.42
N GLN A 344 -14.69 -34.28 -10.53
CA GLN A 344 -14.13 -35.58 -10.95
C GLN A 344 -15.18 -36.71 -11.05
N GLY A 345 -16.40 -36.39 -11.50
CA GLY A 345 -17.51 -37.35 -11.63
C GLY A 345 -18.12 -37.82 -10.29
N ILE A 346 -17.75 -37.17 -9.18
CA ILE A 346 -18.32 -37.40 -7.85
C ILE A 346 -19.16 -36.19 -7.48
N GLU A 347 -20.34 -36.42 -6.90
CA GLU A 347 -21.20 -35.34 -6.37
C GLU A 347 -20.41 -34.40 -5.46
N ASN A 348 -20.57 -33.10 -5.69
CA ASN A 348 -19.85 -32.06 -4.96
C ASN A 348 -20.46 -31.84 -3.56
N ALA A 349 -19.75 -32.22 -2.51
CA ALA A 349 -20.20 -32.05 -1.13
C ALA A 349 -20.30 -30.58 -0.70
N ALA A 350 -19.61 -29.68 -1.38
CA ALA A 350 -19.67 -28.24 -1.15
C ALA A 350 -20.83 -27.55 -1.90
N LEU A 351 -21.58 -28.29 -2.73
CA LEU A 351 -22.69 -27.76 -3.52
C LEU A 351 -23.71 -27.04 -2.63
N ALA A 352 -23.93 -25.76 -2.93
CA ALA A 352 -24.85 -24.86 -2.24
C ALA A 352 -24.58 -24.74 -0.72
N PHE A 353 -23.39 -25.11 -0.26
CA PHE A 353 -23.02 -25.02 1.16
C PHE A 353 -22.54 -23.62 1.55
N VAL A 354 -21.90 -22.90 0.61
CA VAL A 354 -21.46 -21.52 0.78
C VAL A 354 -22.37 -20.59 -0.03
N PRO A 355 -22.99 -19.56 0.58
CA PRO A 355 -23.85 -18.63 -0.16
C PRO A 355 -23.03 -17.76 -1.11
N GLU A 356 -23.66 -17.28 -2.20
CA GLU A 356 -23.01 -16.42 -3.19
C GLU A 356 -23.16 -14.93 -2.83
N GLU A 357 -22.22 -14.40 -2.04
CA GLU A 357 -22.26 -13.03 -1.53
C GLU A 357 -21.07 -12.23 -2.05
N PHE A 358 -21.34 -11.43 -3.08
CA PHE A 358 -20.33 -10.64 -3.76
C PHE A 358 -20.09 -9.30 -3.08
N LEU A 359 -18.83 -9.04 -2.80
CA LEU A 359 -18.30 -7.73 -2.48
C LEU A 359 -18.14 -6.94 -3.79
N SER A 360 -19.20 -6.22 -4.15
CA SER A 360 -19.19 -5.35 -5.33
C SER A 360 -18.18 -4.20 -5.21
N PRO A 361 -17.74 -3.61 -6.33
CA PRO A 361 -16.99 -2.35 -6.31
C PRO A 361 -17.70 -1.29 -5.47
N MET A 362 -16.96 -0.29 -5.00
CA MET A 362 -17.56 0.78 -4.20
C MET A 362 -18.66 1.50 -5.00
N ALA A 363 -19.72 1.93 -4.31
CA ALA A 363 -20.69 2.82 -4.92
C ALA A 363 -19.96 4.07 -5.48
N LYS A 364 -20.33 4.49 -6.70
CA LYS A 364 -19.68 5.61 -7.40
C LYS A 364 -19.50 6.85 -6.51
N GLY A 365 -20.54 7.25 -5.79
CA GLY A 365 -20.49 8.38 -4.85
C GLY A 365 -19.47 8.19 -3.72
N ALA A 366 -19.34 6.97 -3.20
CA ALA A 366 -18.34 6.64 -2.18
C ALA A 366 -16.90 6.68 -2.74
N THR A 367 -16.70 6.21 -3.98
CA THR A 367 -15.40 6.32 -4.67
C THR A 367 -15.02 7.79 -4.88
N ILE A 368 -15.94 8.61 -5.41
CA ILE A 368 -15.74 10.05 -5.61
C ILE A 368 -15.40 10.74 -4.28
N ALA A 369 -16.15 10.45 -3.22
CA ALA A 369 -15.90 11.02 -1.89
C ALA A 369 -14.51 10.63 -1.35
N MET A 370 -14.10 9.37 -1.51
CA MET A 370 -12.76 8.90 -1.15
C MET A 370 -11.68 9.66 -1.91
N LEU A 371 -11.79 9.75 -3.24
CA LEU A 371 -10.79 10.40 -4.09
C LEU A 371 -10.64 11.88 -3.76
N ARG A 372 -11.76 12.60 -3.58
CA ARG A 372 -11.74 14.02 -3.21
C ARG A 372 -11.15 14.24 -1.82
N ARG A 373 -11.46 13.38 -0.86
CA ARG A 373 -10.92 13.47 0.50
C ARG A 373 -9.41 13.26 0.52
N LEU A 374 -8.93 12.17 -0.09
CA LEU A 374 -7.49 11.89 -0.17
C LEU A 374 -6.75 12.93 -1.02
N GLY A 375 -7.38 13.40 -2.11
CA GLY A 375 -6.88 14.50 -2.92
C GLY A 375 -6.68 15.77 -2.12
N LYS A 376 -7.65 16.17 -1.29
CA LYS A 376 -7.50 17.33 -0.40
C LYS A 376 -6.26 17.21 0.50
N VAL A 377 -6.03 16.03 1.08
CA VAL A 377 -4.83 15.74 1.90
C VAL A 377 -3.54 15.84 1.05
N ALA A 378 -3.58 15.40 -0.21
CA ALA A 378 -2.45 15.48 -1.14
C ALA A 378 -2.21 16.87 -1.75
N GLY A 379 -3.05 17.87 -1.47
CA GLY A 379 -3.03 19.16 -2.15
C GLY A 379 -3.56 19.12 -3.59
N LEU A 380 -4.36 18.11 -3.92
CA LEU A 380 -4.96 17.89 -5.25
C LEU A 380 -6.49 17.93 -5.13
N GLY A 381 -7.08 19.08 -5.40
CA GLY A 381 -8.52 19.28 -5.39
C GLY A 381 -9.17 18.80 -6.67
N PHE A 382 -9.60 17.53 -6.72
CA PHE A 382 -10.37 17.02 -7.86
C PHE A 382 -11.75 17.70 -7.92
N SER A 383 -12.17 18.18 -9.09
CA SER A 383 -13.59 18.48 -9.34
C SER A 383 -14.44 17.20 -9.22
N GLU A 384 -15.76 17.33 -9.10
CA GLU A 384 -16.63 16.16 -8.99
C GLU A 384 -16.57 15.31 -10.26
N GLU A 385 -16.59 15.96 -11.42
CA GLU A 385 -16.50 15.37 -12.75
C GLU A 385 -15.12 14.72 -12.97
N ALA A 386 -14.05 15.35 -12.46
CA ALA A 386 -12.70 14.79 -12.52
C ALA A 386 -12.59 13.50 -11.68
N ALA A 387 -13.10 13.52 -10.44
CA ALA A 387 -13.14 12.32 -9.61
C ALA A 387 -14.04 11.23 -10.20
N GLU A 388 -15.15 11.62 -10.84
CA GLU A 388 -16.04 10.72 -11.58
C GLU A 388 -15.33 10.03 -12.75
N LEU A 389 -14.52 10.76 -13.53
CA LEU A 389 -13.74 10.16 -14.62
C LEU A 389 -12.83 9.05 -14.10
N VAL A 390 -12.07 9.32 -13.03
CA VAL A 390 -11.20 8.30 -12.41
C VAL A 390 -12.02 7.11 -11.93
N ALA A 391 -13.16 7.36 -11.27
CA ALA A 391 -14.03 6.31 -10.76
C ALA A 391 -14.60 5.44 -11.89
N LEU A 392 -15.01 6.03 -13.01
CA LEU A 392 -15.51 5.31 -14.18
C LEU A 392 -14.43 4.46 -14.83
N GLU A 393 -13.26 5.04 -15.10
CA GLU A 393 -12.19 4.36 -15.85
C GLU A 393 -11.56 3.20 -15.08
N THR A 394 -11.64 3.26 -13.75
CA THR A 394 -11.14 2.24 -12.81
C THR A 394 -12.24 1.28 -12.34
N GLY A 395 -13.45 1.36 -12.90
CA GLY A 395 -14.56 0.46 -12.55
C GLY A 395 -15.01 0.56 -11.09
N ASN A 396 -14.81 1.71 -10.45
CA ASN A 396 -15.02 1.94 -9.02
C ASN A 396 -14.25 0.98 -8.09
N MET A 397 -13.16 0.40 -8.60
CA MET A 397 -12.29 -0.47 -7.82
C MET A 397 -11.42 0.38 -6.90
N PRO A 398 -11.55 0.29 -5.56
CA PRO A 398 -10.95 1.27 -4.66
C PRO A 398 -9.42 1.32 -4.77
N TYR A 399 -8.79 0.16 -4.89
CA TYR A 399 -7.35 0.06 -5.06
C TYR A 399 -6.87 0.64 -6.40
N TRP A 400 -7.59 0.38 -7.50
CA TRP A 400 -7.23 0.91 -8.83
C TRP A 400 -7.42 2.42 -8.91
N ALA A 401 -8.53 2.93 -8.38
CA ALA A 401 -8.79 4.37 -8.27
C ALA A 401 -7.68 5.07 -7.48
N ARG A 402 -7.24 4.49 -6.36
CA ARG A 402 -6.11 5.00 -5.58
C ARG A 402 -4.79 4.94 -6.35
N LYS A 403 -4.50 3.84 -7.05
CA LYS A 403 -3.27 3.76 -7.88
C LYS A 403 -3.27 4.77 -9.03
N CYS A 404 -4.41 5.02 -9.64
CA CYS A 404 -4.57 6.10 -10.62
C CYS A 404 -4.28 7.48 -9.98
N CYS A 405 -4.84 7.77 -8.82
CA CYS A 405 -4.55 9.05 -8.14
C CYS A 405 -3.12 9.15 -7.60
N SER A 406 -2.49 8.05 -7.21
CA SER A 406 -1.05 7.98 -6.89
C SER A 406 -0.21 8.31 -8.13
N TYR A 407 -0.60 7.80 -9.30
CA TYR A 407 0.03 8.16 -10.57
C TYR A 407 -0.09 9.66 -10.85
N ILE A 408 -1.30 10.23 -10.73
CA ILE A 408 -1.55 11.66 -10.88
C ILE A 408 -0.72 12.48 -9.88
N HIS A 409 -0.64 12.03 -8.63
CA HIS A 409 0.22 12.65 -7.61
C HIS A 409 1.68 12.70 -8.09
N ARG A 410 2.25 11.60 -8.57
CA ARG A 410 3.65 11.60 -9.06
C ARG A 410 3.89 12.54 -10.25
N LYS A 411 2.86 12.79 -11.07
CA LYS A 411 2.98 13.61 -12.29
C LYS A 411 2.76 15.10 -12.05
N ILE A 412 2.10 15.48 -10.95
CA ILE A 412 1.86 16.88 -10.61
C ILE A 412 2.93 17.34 -9.60
N PRO A 413 3.81 18.28 -9.98
CA PRO A 413 4.84 18.81 -9.10
C PRO A 413 4.26 19.30 -7.78
N ILE A 414 4.98 19.09 -6.68
CA ILE A 414 4.54 19.57 -5.36
C ILE A 414 4.47 21.11 -5.33
N SER A 415 5.32 21.79 -6.10
CA SER A 415 5.31 23.25 -6.28
C SER A 415 3.98 23.81 -6.79
N ASP A 416 3.20 22.99 -7.51
CA ASP A 416 1.95 23.42 -8.12
C ASP A 416 0.78 23.26 -7.15
N ARG A 417 1.01 22.70 -5.96
CA ARG A 417 -0.01 22.35 -4.97
C ARG A 417 -0.13 23.44 -3.90
N PRO A 418 -1.35 23.73 -3.40
CA PRO A 418 -2.62 23.06 -3.71
C PRO A 418 -3.14 23.41 -5.11
N LYS A 419 -3.52 22.39 -5.90
CA LYS A 419 -3.99 22.54 -7.27
C LYS A 419 -5.42 22.04 -7.39
N GLN A 420 -6.31 22.83 -8.01
CA GLN A 420 -7.61 22.32 -8.47
C GLN A 420 -7.43 21.60 -9.79
N LEU A 421 -8.02 20.42 -9.92
CA LEU A 421 -7.88 19.55 -11.08
C LEU A 421 -9.22 19.38 -11.78
N SER A 422 -9.26 19.85 -13.02
CA SER A 422 -10.37 19.67 -13.96
C SER A 422 -10.24 18.38 -14.76
N VAL A 423 -11.34 17.96 -15.40
CA VAL A 423 -11.37 16.82 -16.34
C VAL A 423 -10.31 16.97 -17.43
N ALA A 424 -10.16 18.17 -18.00
CA ALA A 424 -9.22 18.43 -19.08
C ALA A 424 -7.76 18.19 -18.66
N GLU A 425 -7.41 18.49 -17.41
CA GLU A 425 -6.05 18.30 -16.89
C GLU A 425 -5.74 16.83 -16.56
N ILE A 426 -6.71 16.10 -16.01
CA ILE A 426 -6.47 14.72 -15.58
C ILE A 426 -6.74 13.68 -16.66
N SER A 427 -7.58 13.97 -17.66
CA SER A 427 -7.96 12.97 -18.67
C SER A 427 -6.74 12.36 -19.38
N PRO A 428 -5.73 13.14 -19.82
CA PRO A 428 -4.51 12.56 -20.40
C PRO A 428 -3.73 11.70 -19.41
N LEU A 429 -3.68 12.09 -18.12
CA LEU A 429 -2.97 11.35 -17.07
C LEU A 429 -3.67 10.03 -16.72
N VAL A 430 -5.01 10.02 -16.73
CA VAL A 430 -5.81 8.82 -16.51
C VAL A 430 -5.62 7.85 -17.67
N GLU A 431 -5.67 8.33 -18.91
CA GLU A 431 -5.45 7.51 -20.09
C GLU A 431 -4.04 6.91 -20.11
N ASP A 432 -3.02 7.74 -19.84
CA ASP A 432 -1.62 7.33 -19.69
C ASP A 432 -1.45 6.27 -18.58
N PHE A 433 -2.09 6.47 -17.42
CA PHE A 433 -2.11 5.46 -16.35
C PHE A 433 -2.74 4.15 -16.82
N VAL A 434 -3.93 4.20 -17.44
CA VAL A 434 -4.64 3.00 -17.91
C VAL A 434 -3.77 2.19 -18.88
N GLN A 435 -3.08 2.87 -19.80
CA GLN A 435 -2.22 2.22 -20.80
C GLN A 435 -0.93 1.64 -20.20
N ASN A 436 -0.27 2.38 -19.30
CA ASN A 436 1.11 2.06 -18.90
C ASN A 436 1.26 1.35 -17.55
N GLU A 437 0.32 1.52 -16.61
CA GLU A 437 0.38 0.88 -15.28
C GLU A 437 -0.92 0.12 -14.93
N GLY A 438 -2.08 0.71 -15.24
CA GLY A 438 -3.39 0.20 -14.85
C GLY A 438 -3.74 -1.14 -15.50
N CYS A 439 -3.49 -1.28 -16.80
CA CYS A 439 -3.83 -2.50 -17.55
C CYS A 439 -3.22 -3.75 -16.90
N GLN A 440 -1.92 -3.72 -16.59
CA GLN A 440 -1.21 -4.84 -15.95
C GLN A 440 -1.83 -5.22 -14.59
N ILE A 441 -2.23 -4.23 -13.78
CA ILE A 441 -2.87 -4.49 -12.49
C ILE A 441 -4.23 -5.19 -12.68
N ALA A 442 -5.00 -4.77 -13.67
CA ALA A 442 -6.30 -5.35 -13.98
C ALA A 442 -6.18 -6.74 -14.64
N GLU A 443 -5.15 -6.97 -15.48
CA GLU A 443 -4.85 -8.27 -16.11
C GLU A 443 -4.66 -9.36 -15.06
N VAL A 444 -3.90 -9.09 -13.99
CA VAL A 444 -3.72 -10.06 -12.89
C VAL A 444 -5.05 -10.42 -12.24
N ALA A 445 -5.95 -9.45 -12.06
CA ALA A 445 -7.27 -9.72 -11.47
C ALA A 445 -8.18 -10.54 -12.41
N ILE A 446 -8.13 -10.25 -13.71
CA ILE A 446 -8.90 -10.95 -14.74
C ILE A 446 -8.38 -12.37 -14.99
N ASN A 447 -7.07 -12.55 -15.10
CA ASN A 447 -6.45 -13.88 -15.20
C ASN A 447 -6.83 -14.76 -14.02
N HIS A 448 -6.78 -14.21 -12.80
CA HIS A 448 -7.19 -14.96 -11.62
C HIS A 448 -8.67 -15.35 -11.68
N LEU A 449 -9.57 -14.41 -12.06
CA LEU A 449 -10.99 -14.69 -12.24
C LEU A 449 -11.23 -15.81 -13.27
N PHE A 450 -10.58 -15.76 -14.43
CA PHE A 450 -10.74 -16.79 -15.46
C PHE A 450 -10.20 -18.15 -15.01
N ARG A 451 -9.18 -18.19 -14.15
CA ARG A 451 -8.70 -19.48 -13.63
C ARG A 451 -9.69 -20.10 -12.64
N VAL A 452 -10.23 -19.32 -11.72
CA VAL A 452 -11.14 -19.82 -10.68
C VAL A 452 -12.60 -19.92 -11.12
N HIS A 453 -12.94 -19.28 -12.24
CA HIS A 453 -14.25 -19.36 -12.89
C HIS A 453 -14.10 -19.36 -14.43
N PRO A 454 -13.70 -20.49 -15.03
CA PRO A 454 -13.38 -20.58 -16.47
C PRO A 454 -14.47 -20.08 -17.42
N ASP A 455 -15.74 -20.35 -17.10
CA ASP A 455 -16.89 -19.92 -17.92
C ASP A 455 -16.96 -18.39 -18.13
N MET A 456 -16.36 -17.59 -17.25
CA MET A 456 -16.36 -16.13 -17.35
C MET A 456 -15.60 -15.64 -18.59
N MET A 457 -14.58 -16.39 -19.03
CA MET A 457 -13.80 -16.02 -20.21
C MET A 457 -14.65 -16.02 -21.48
N ASP A 458 -15.53 -17.00 -21.64
CA ASP A 458 -16.42 -17.10 -22.80
C ASP A 458 -17.45 -15.96 -22.82
N VAL A 459 -17.97 -15.57 -21.65
CA VAL A 459 -18.88 -14.43 -21.54
C VAL A 459 -18.17 -13.13 -21.92
N CYS A 460 -16.94 -12.92 -21.43
CA CYS A 460 -16.12 -11.77 -21.82
C CYS A 460 -15.85 -11.73 -23.34
N ARG A 461 -15.67 -12.90 -23.99
CA ARG A 461 -15.54 -13.00 -25.46
C ARG A 461 -16.80 -12.52 -26.19
N HIS A 462 -17.98 -12.92 -25.72
CA HIS A 462 -19.24 -12.47 -26.28
C HIS A 462 -19.43 -10.96 -26.12
N ILE A 463 -19.02 -10.40 -24.97
CA ILE A 463 -19.10 -8.95 -24.75
C ILE A 463 -18.17 -8.18 -25.70
N LEU A 464 -16.90 -8.61 -25.84
CA LEU A 464 -15.95 -7.96 -26.75
C LEU A 464 -16.39 -7.98 -28.22
N SER A 465 -17.11 -9.02 -28.62
CA SER A 465 -17.65 -9.15 -29.99
C SER A 465 -19.00 -8.44 -30.19
N GLY A 466 -19.51 -7.72 -29.18
CA GLY A 466 -20.79 -7.02 -29.25
C GLY A 466 -22.02 -7.95 -29.17
N LYS A 467 -21.82 -9.18 -28.72
CA LYS A 467 -22.81 -10.27 -28.71
C LYS A 467 -23.16 -10.73 -27.30
N ALA A 468 -23.16 -9.82 -26.32
CA ALA A 468 -23.39 -10.16 -24.92
C ALA A 468 -24.67 -11.00 -24.69
N SER A 469 -25.74 -10.75 -25.44
CA SER A 469 -27.01 -11.50 -25.36
C SER A 469 -26.89 -12.99 -25.70
N GLU A 470 -25.84 -13.42 -26.42
CA GLU A 470 -25.58 -14.83 -26.74
C GLU A 470 -25.01 -15.60 -25.52
N ALA A 471 -24.51 -14.89 -24.50
CA ALA A 471 -24.05 -15.50 -23.25
C ALA A 471 -25.19 -15.81 -22.28
N ARG A 472 -25.05 -16.90 -21.51
CA ARG A 472 -26.01 -17.31 -20.48
C ARG A 472 -26.25 -16.17 -19.47
N GLU A 473 -27.51 -15.87 -19.18
CA GLU A 473 -27.90 -14.74 -18.31
C GLU A 473 -27.34 -14.86 -16.89
N ASN A 474 -27.29 -16.08 -16.33
CA ASN A 474 -26.72 -16.29 -15.00
C ASN A 474 -25.24 -15.86 -14.94
N LEU A 475 -24.42 -16.24 -15.93
CA LEU A 475 -23.01 -15.87 -15.97
C LEU A 475 -22.82 -14.37 -16.23
N ARG A 476 -23.67 -13.74 -17.07
CA ARG A 476 -23.68 -12.28 -17.24
C ARG A 476 -24.00 -11.56 -15.93
N ARG A 477 -24.98 -12.05 -15.17
CA ARG A 477 -25.32 -11.51 -13.85
C ARG A 477 -24.13 -11.63 -12.88
N THR A 478 -23.42 -12.76 -12.88
CA THR A 478 -22.24 -12.96 -12.04
C THR A 478 -21.11 -11.98 -12.40
N LEU A 479 -20.83 -11.73 -13.70
CA LEU A 479 -19.86 -10.69 -14.11
C LEU A 479 -20.25 -9.29 -13.63
N ARG A 480 -21.55 -8.95 -13.66
CA ARG A 480 -22.06 -7.67 -13.12
C ARG A 480 -21.86 -7.58 -11.61
N GLN A 481 -22.04 -8.68 -10.87
CA GLN A 481 -21.82 -8.72 -9.42
C GLN A 481 -20.34 -8.56 -9.04
N TYR A 482 -19.43 -9.12 -9.85
CA TYR A 482 -17.99 -8.86 -9.75
C TYR A 482 -17.61 -7.41 -10.11
N GLY A 483 -18.50 -6.69 -10.79
CA GLY A 483 -18.26 -5.34 -11.27
C GLY A 483 -17.41 -5.26 -12.53
N VAL A 484 -17.12 -6.40 -13.18
CA VAL A 484 -16.38 -6.45 -14.46
C VAL A 484 -17.20 -5.77 -15.56
N THR A 485 -18.51 -5.94 -15.53
CA THR A 485 -19.47 -5.31 -16.43
C THR A 485 -20.50 -4.47 -15.70
N ASN A 486 -21.07 -3.51 -16.42
CA ASN A 486 -22.15 -2.67 -15.94
C ASN A 486 -23.54 -3.26 -16.31
N THR A 487 -24.62 -2.55 -15.94
CA THR A 487 -26.00 -2.98 -16.19
C THR A 487 -26.39 -3.06 -17.67
N ARG A 488 -25.58 -2.52 -18.57
CA ARG A 488 -25.77 -2.58 -20.02
C ARG A 488 -24.91 -3.66 -20.69
N ASP A 489 -24.32 -4.56 -19.89
CA ASP A 489 -23.40 -5.60 -20.34
C ASP A 489 -22.16 -5.08 -21.09
N ALA A 490 -21.73 -3.85 -20.79
CA ALA A 490 -20.44 -3.30 -21.23
C ALA A 490 -19.42 -3.34 -20.08
N PHE A 491 -18.13 -3.38 -20.39
CA PHE A 491 -17.07 -3.36 -19.37
C PHE A 491 -17.13 -2.11 -18.50
N SER A 492 -16.83 -2.27 -17.22
CA SER A 492 -16.85 -1.18 -16.22
C SER A 492 -15.61 -0.29 -16.32
N GLY A 493 -15.44 0.43 -17.42
CA GLY A 493 -14.30 1.32 -17.65
C GLY A 493 -13.16 0.68 -18.42
N LYS A 494 -12.24 1.52 -18.93
CA LYS A 494 -11.18 1.06 -19.84
C LYS A 494 -10.17 0.12 -19.19
N MET A 495 -9.98 0.18 -17.87
CA MET A 495 -9.08 -0.78 -17.20
C MET A 495 -9.53 -2.23 -17.39
N PHE A 496 -10.83 -2.50 -17.21
CA PHE A 496 -11.36 -3.84 -17.44
C PHE A 496 -11.33 -4.21 -18.92
N GLU A 497 -11.79 -3.30 -19.78
CA GLU A 497 -11.84 -3.56 -21.23
C GLU A 497 -10.46 -3.89 -21.79
N ASN A 498 -9.43 -3.09 -21.47
CA ASN A 498 -8.08 -3.30 -21.94
C ASN A 498 -7.47 -4.57 -21.36
N ALA A 499 -7.65 -4.83 -20.06
CA ALA A 499 -7.13 -6.04 -19.43
C ALA A 499 -7.72 -7.31 -20.06
N VAL A 500 -9.03 -7.34 -20.29
CA VAL A 500 -9.69 -8.47 -20.95
C VAL A 500 -9.19 -8.63 -22.38
N LYS A 501 -9.03 -7.55 -23.15
CA LYS A 501 -8.44 -7.61 -24.50
C LYS A 501 -7.03 -8.20 -24.46
N THR A 502 -6.16 -7.75 -23.55
CA THR A 502 -4.80 -8.26 -23.43
C THR A 502 -4.77 -9.74 -23.08
N VAL A 503 -5.53 -10.15 -22.04
CA VAL A 503 -5.60 -11.55 -21.60
C VAL A 503 -6.11 -12.47 -22.72
N MET A 504 -7.08 -12.01 -23.51
CA MET A 504 -7.66 -12.81 -24.59
C MET A 504 -6.84 -12.80 -25.88
N ALA A 505 -5.95 -11.83 -26.07
CA ALA A 505 -5.01 -11.78 -27.18
C ALA A 505 -3.75 -12.62 -26.92
N ALA A 506 -3.46 -12.96 -25.66
CA ALA A 506 -2.37 -13.87 -25.33
C ALA A 506 -2.67 -15.28 -25.90
N PRO A 507 -1.67 -15.96 -26.49
CA PRO A 507 -1.86 -17.34 -26.93
C PRO A 507 -2.28 -18.21 -25.73
N PRO A 508 -3.21 -19.16 -25.92
CA PRO A 508 -3.60 -20.06 -24.84
C PRO A 508 -2.36 -20.78 -24.33
N ILE A 509 -2.05 -20.58 -23.05
CA ILE A 509 -1.09 -21.43 -22.34
C ILE A 509 -1.68 -22.85 -22.42
N PRO A 510 -0.98 -23.85 -22.98
CA PRO A 510 -1.53 -25.19 -23.08
C PRO A 510 -1.89 -25.68 -21.68
N VAL A 511 -3.17 -25.93 -21.44
CA VAL A 511 -3.58 -26.80 -20.34
C VAL A 511 -3.15 -28.19 -20.75
N SER A 512 -2.03 -28.65 -20.22
CA SER A 512 -1.50 -30.00 -20.46
C SER A 512 -2.49 -31.04 -19.95
N ASP A 513 -3.38 -31.48 -20.83
CA ASP A 513 -4.00 -32.80 -20.74
C ASP A 513 -2.99 -33.82 -21.28
N ARG A 514 -2.63 -34.77 -20.41
CA ARG A 514 -1.90 -36.01 -20.70
C ARG A 514 -0.47 -35.86 -21.24
N VAL A 515 0.49 -35.84 -20.31
CA VAL A 515 1.80 -36.47 -20.54
C VAL A 515 2.10 -37.34 -19.31
N GLU A 516 2.27 -38.64 -19.52
CA GLU A 516 2.84 -39.56 -18.54
C GLU A 516 4.17 -39.00 -18.02
N PRO A 517 4.48 -39.15 -16.72
CA PRO A 517 5.52 -38.37 -16.07
C PRO A 517 6.89 -38.69 -16.67
N ARG A 518 7.38 -37.77 -17.51
CA ARG A 518 8.82 -37.59 -17.66
C ARG A 518 9.22 -36.47 -16.73
N ILE A 519 9.89 -36.87 -15.67
CA ILE A 519 10.57 -36.05 -14.68
C ILE A 519 11.43 -35.01 -15.43
N ALA A 520 10.94 -33.78 -15.53
CA ALA A 520 11.68 -32.57 -15.87
C ALA A 520 10.96 -31.39 -15.21
N ASP A 521 11.73 -30.58 -14.46
CA ASP A 521 11.28 -29.59 -13.48
C ASP A 521 10.26 -28.56 -14.02
N GLU A 522 8.97 -28.75 -13.73
CA GLU A 522 7.94 -27.70 -13.91
C GLU A 522 7.95 -26.66 -12.76
N GLY A 523 8.53 -26.99 -11.60
CA GLY A 523 8.72 -26.03 -10.48
C GLY A 523 9.74 -24.93 -10.80
N ALA A 524 10.72 -25.22 -11.67
CA ALA A 524 11.80 -24.30 -11.97
C ALA A 524 11.35 -23.05 -12.73
N LEU A 525 10.31 -23.11 -13.57
CA LEU A 525 9.84 -21.96 -14.36
C LEU A 525 9.03 -20.94 -13.55
N GLY A 526 8.24 -21.41 -12.58
CA GLY A 526 7.51 -20.56 -11.65
C GLY A 526 8.45 -19.87 -10.65
N GLU A 527 9.36 -20.63 -10.04
CA GLU A 527 10.44 -20.09 -9.20
C GLU A 527 11.32 -19.11 -9.99
N TRP A 528 11.67 -19.44 -11.23
CA TRP A 528 12.44 -18.56 -12.12
C TRP A 528 11.75 -17.21 -12.34
N ALA A 529 10.44 -17.20 -12.62
CA ALA A 529 9.70 -15.96 -12.87
C ALA A 529 9.55 -15.11 -11.60
N GLU A 530 9.31 -15.73 -10.45
CA GLU A 530 9.20 -15.05 -9.16
C GLU A 530 10.55 -14.51 -8.67
N GLU A 531 11.62 -15.30 -8.78
CA GLU A 531 12.97 -14.86 -8.48
C GLU A 531 13.41 -13.71 -9.38
N LEU A 532 13.11 -13.78 -10.68
CA LEU A 532 13.39 -12.72 -11.64
C LEU A 532 12.65 -11.42 -11.29
N ALA A 533 11.37 -11.50 -10.91
CA ALA A 533 10.59 -10.35 -10.47
C ALA A 533 11.14 -9.74 -9.17
N ALA A 534 11.53 -10.57 -8.20
CA ALA A 534 12.13 -10.12 -6.94
C ALA A 534 13.48 -9.42 -7.16
N LEU A 535 14.34 -9.95 -8.03
CA LEU A 535 15.61 -9.33 -8.39
C LEU A 535 15.42 -8.00 -9.15
N GLY A 536 14.43 -7.93 -10.05
CA GLY A 536 14.05 -6.69 -10.74
C GLY A 536 13.61 -5.58 -9.77
N GLN A 537 12.79 -5.92 -8.77
CA GLN A 537 12.38 -4.97 -7.73
C GLN A 537 13.58 -4.48 -6.90
N ARG A 538 14.45 -5.38 -6.46
CA ARG A 538 15.66 -5.05 -5.68
C ARG A 538 16.59 -4.12 -6.46
N ARG A 539 16.83 -4.42 -7.74
CA ARG A 539 17.64 -3.58 -8.61
C ARG A 539 17.04 -2.17 -8.74
N ASN A 540 15.74 -2.04 -8.99
CA ASN A 540 15.09 -0.73 -9.14
C ASN A 540 15.24 0.12 -7.87
N LEU A 541 15.11 -0.50 -6.70
CA LEU A 541 15.34 0.18 -5.42
C LEU A 541 16.81 0.59 -5.25
N LEU A 542 17.74 -0.30 -5.55
CA LEU A 542 19.18 -0.03 -5.50
C LEU A 542 19.56 1.11 -6.44
N GLU A 543 19.10 1.08 -7.69
CA GLU A 543 19.38 2.10 -8.70
C GLU A 543 18.88 3.48 -8.27
N ARG A 544 17.67 3.55 -7.70
CA ARG A 544 17.14 4.81 -7.13
C ARG A 544 17.99 5.33 -5.98
N ARG A 545 18.44 4.45 -5.08
CA ARG A 545 19.33 4.83 -3.95
C ARG A 545 20.71 5.28 -4.44
N LEU A 546 21.28 4.57 -5.40
CA LEU A 546 22.59 4.85 -5.96
C LEU A 546 22.63 6.21 -6.66
N ARG A 547 21.56 6.60 -7.37
CA ARG A 547 21.41 7.95 -7.95
C ARG A 547 21.50 9.04 -6.89
N GLY A 548 20.80 8.85 -5.77
CA GLY A 548 20.82 9.80 -4.64
C GLY A 548 22.20 9.90 -4.00
N ILE A 549 22.86 8.76 -3.75
CA ILE A 549 24.21 8.71 -3.17
C ILE A 549 25.21 9.39 -4.11
N ALA A 550 25.19 9.04 -5.40
CA ALA A 550 26.11 9.61 -6.38
C ALA A 550 25.99 11.14 -6.44
N LEU A 551 24.77 11.65 -6.54
CA LEU A 551 24.53 13.09 -6.58
C LEU A 551 24.97 13.79 -5.29
N ASN A 552 24.64 13.24 -4.12
CA ASN A 552 24.96 13.85 -2.83
C ASN A 552 26.47 13.89 -2.58
N PHE A 553 27.19 12.81 -2.85
CA PHE A 553 28.63 12.75 -2.64
C PHE A 553 29.40 13.66 -3.61
N LEU A 554 28.97 13.74 -4.88
CA LEU A 554 29.56 14.67 -5.84
C LEU A 554 29.30 16.15 -5.46
N ARG A 555 28.12 16.46 -4.92
CA ARG A 555 27.81 17.80 -4.38
C ARG A 555 28.68 18.14 -3.18
N MET A 556 28.84 17.19 -2.24
CA MET A 556 29.68 17.39 -1.06
C MET A 556 31.15 17.59 -1.43
N ASP A 557 31.71 16.77 -2.31
CA ASP A 557 33.09 16.91 -2.76
C ASP A 557 33.32 18.25 -3.49
N ALA A 558 32.38 18.65 -4.37
CA ALA A 558 32.45 19.94 -5.04
C ALA A 558 32.34 21.12 -4.07
N MET A 559 31.57 20.99 -2.99
CA MET A 559 31.45 22.02 -1.95
C MET A 559 32.75 22.15 -1.14
N ILE A 560 33.33 21.01 -0.72
CA ILE A 560 34.60 20.97 0.03
C ILE A 560 35.75 21.56 -0.80
N ASN A 561 35.79 21.24 -2.10
CA ASN A 561 36.84 21.69 -3.01
C ASN A 561 36.55 23.02 -3.71
N GLN A 562 35.47 23.74 -3.33
CA GLN A 562 35.04 25.02 -3.92
C GLN A 562 34.87 24.98 -5.46
N LYS A 563 34.37 23.87 -5.99
CA LYS A 563 34.20 23.58 -7.43
C LYS A 563 32.74 23.43 -7.87
N LEU A 564 31.79 23.90 -7.07
CA LEU A 564 30.34 23.79 -7.34
C LEU A 564 29.94 24.29 -8.73
N ASP A 565 30.52 25.40 -9.18
CA ASP A 565 30.22 26.00 -10.50
C ASP A 565 30.63 25.09 -11.67
N SER A 566 31.65 24.26 -11.47
CA SER A 566 32.18 23.32 -12.47
C SER A 566 31.58 21.90 -12.38
N LEU A 567 30.76 21.63 -11.34
CA LEU A 567 30.22 20.30 -11.06
C LEU A 567 29.39 19.75 -12.22
N ASN A 568 28.56 20.59 -12.82
CA ASN A 568 27.73 20.25 -13.97
C ASN A 568 28.57 19.78 -15.17
N ASP A 569 29.65 20.50 -15.47
CA ASP A 569 30.51 20.18 -16.60
C ASP A 569 31.34 18.92 -16.34
N ASN A 570 31.82 18.74 -15.11
CA ASN A 570 32.51 17.52 -14.68
C ASN A 570 31.62 16.27 -14.83
N ILE A 571 30.36 16.34 -14.40
CA ILE A 571 29.39 15.24 -14.53
C ILE A 571 29.05 14.98 -15.99
N LYS A 572 28.77 16.04 -16.77
CA LYS A 572 28.47 15.91 -18.20
C LYS A 572 29.66 15.33 -18.97
N SER A 573 30.89 15.64 -18.57
CA SER A 573 32.11 15.11 -19.21
C SER A 573 32.23 13.58 -19.10
N ALA A 574 31.52 12.93 -18.18
CA ALA A 574 31.47 11.48 -18.04
C ALA A 574 30.51 10.81 -19.04
N LEU A 575 29.65 11.58 -19.71
CA LEU A 575 28.68 11.06 -20.68
C LEU A 575 29.18 11.12 -22.13
N PRO A 576 28.68 10.25 -23.02
CA PRO A 576 28.84 10.38 -24.47
C PRO A 576 28.27 11.70 -25.04
N SER A 577 28.85 12.19 -26.15
CA SER A 577 28.54 13.51 -26.73
C SER A 577 27.09 13.68 -27.19
N ASN A 578 26.47 12.61 -27.70
CA ASN A 578 25.05 12.56 -28.08
C ASN A 578 24.12 12.69 -26.86
N ARG A 579 24.46 12.06 -25.73
CA ARG A 579 23.67 12.08 -24.50
C ARG A 579 23.75 13.42 -23.77
N ARG A 580 24.90 14.10 -23.82
CA ARG A 580 25.06 15.48 -23.27
C ARG A 580 24.09 16.48 -23.87
N LYS A 581 23.77 16.35 -25.18
CA LYS A 581 22.83 17.23 -25.89
C LYS A 581 21.38 16.97 -25.52
N ILE A 582 21.01 15.72 -25.24
CA ILE A 582 19.64 15.32 -24.85
C ILE A 582 19.33 15.75 -23.41
N LEU A 583 20.36 15.76 -22.56
CA LEU A 583 20.24 16.09 -21.14
C LEU A 583 20.62 17.55 -20.83
N SER A 584 20.78 18.39 -21.86
CA SER A 584 21.00 19.83 -21.66
C SER A 584 19.71 20.51 -21.20
N GLY A 585 19.82 21.43 -20.23
CA GLY A 585 18.68 22.19 -19.69
C GLY A 585 18.00 21.59 -18.46
N TYR A 586 18.35 20.38 -18.02
CA TYR A 586 17.90 19.85 -16.73
C TYR A 586 18.81 20.31 -15.58
N ASP A 587 18.23 20.54 -14.42
CA ASP A 587 19.00 20.66 -13.17
C ASP A 587 19.63 19.30 -12.78
N LEU A 588 20.57 19.31 -11.84
CA LEU A 588 21.28 18.10 -11.45
C LEU A 588 20.37 16.98 -10.91
N GLU A 589 19.25 17.32 -10.26
CA GLU A 589 18.33 16.32 -9.71
C GLU A 589 17.54 15.61 -10.81
N ASN A 590 16.95 16.37 -11.73
CA ASN A 590 16.23 15.83 -12.87
C ASN A 590 17.16 15.15 -13.88
N PHE A 591 18.39 15.64 -14.01
CA PHE A 591 19.44 15.00 -14.79
C PHE A 591 19.75 13.60 -14.25
N PHE A 592 19.98 13.46 -12.94
CA PHE A 592 20.28 12.17 -12.32
C PHE A 592 19.11 11.20 -12.38
N GLN A 593 17.86 11.66 -12.51
CA GLN A 593 16.70 10.78 -12.72
C GLN A 593 16.62 10.20 -14.15
N LYS A 594 17.27 10.84 -15.14
CA LYS A 594 17.22 10.46 -16.56
C LYS A 594 18.44 9.68 -17.06
N LEU A 595 19.44 9.48 -16.22
CA LEU A 595 20.60 8.63 -16.53
C LEU A 595 20.15 7.19 -16.77
N MET A 596 20.81 6.48 -17.67
CA MET A 596 20.75 5.01 -17.73
C MET A 596 21.73 4.42 -16.71
N TRP A 597 21.57 3.12 -16.38
CA TRP A 597 22.43 2.43 -15.41
C TRP A 597 23.93 2.60 -15.71
N LEU A 598 24.38 2.25 -16.92
CA LEU A 598 25.79 2.40 -17.30
C LEU A 598 26.28 3.85 -17.29
N GLU A 599 25.38 4.81 -17.51
CA GLU A 599 25.73 6.24 -17.44
C GLU A 599 25.98 6.68 -15.99
N LEU A 600 25.15 6.22 -15.06
CA LEU A 600 25.34 6.43 -13.63
C LEU A 600 26.63 5.79 -13.13
N ILE A 601 26.89 4.54 -13.52
CA ILE A 601 28.11 3.80 -13.18
C ILE A 601 29.34 4.51 -13.77
N GLY A 602 29.28 4.96 -15.03
CA GLY A 602 30.35 5.71 -15.67
C GLY A 602 30.67 7.03 -14.95
N ILE A 603 29.65 7.73 -14.44
CA ILE A 603 29.85 8.93 -13.61
C ILE A 603 30.56 8.59 -12.30
N ILE A 604 30.16 7.52 -11.61
CA ILE A 604 30.79 7.09 -10.36
C ILE A 604 32.24 6.66 -10.60
N SER A 605 32.48 5.82 -11.62
CA SER A 605 33.82 5.35 -12.00
C SER A 605 34.76 6.48 -12.39
N LYS A 606 34.28 7.53 -13.06
CA LYS A 606 35.12 8.68 -13.43
C LYS A 606 35.52 9.53 -12.22
N ASN A 607 34.69 9.53 -11.18
CA ASN A 607 34.92 10.28 -9.94
C ASN A 607 35.29 9.36 -8.76
N TRP A 608 36.03 8.28 -9.06
CA TRP A 608 36.23 7.17 -8.12
C TRP A 608 36.79 7.59 -6.75
N SER A 609 37.67 8.58 -6.70
CA SER A 609 38.25 9.07 -5.44
C SER A 609 37.21 9.51 -4.41
N VAL A 610 36.03 9.96 -4.86
CA VAL A 610 34.91 10.35 -3.99
C VAL A 610 34.20 9.13 -3.41
N PHE A 611 34.22 8.01 -4.14
CA PHE A 611 33.39 6.83 -3.92
C PHE A 611 34.17 5.61 -3.39
N GLU A 612 35.50 5.66 -3.44
CA GLU A 612 36.40 4.57 -3.03
C GLU A 612 36.13 4.11 -1.59
N LYS A 613 35.85 5.04 -0.67
CA LYS A 613 35.52 4.69 0.73
C LYS A 613 34.21 3.93 0.90
N ILE A 614 33.28 4.07 -0.05
CA ILE A 614 31.96 3.41 -0.03
C ILE A 614 32.07 2.04 -0.68
N PHE A 615 32.68 1.99 -1.87
CA PHE A 615 32.63 0.80 -2.71
C PHE A 615 33.88 -0.06 -2.65
N GLY A 616 35.00 0.48 -2.14
CA GLY A 616 36.26 -0.23 -1.98
C GLY A 616 37.06 -0.29 -3.28
N ASP A 617 37.17 -1.49 -3.86
CA ASP A 617 37.92 -1.71 -5.10
C ASP A 617 37.11 -1.34 -6.35
N LYS A 618 37.73 -0.58 -7.26
CA LYS A 618 37.09 -0.08 -8.48
C LYS A 618 36.71 -1.18 -9.46
N LYS A 619 37.59 -2.19 -9.63
CA LYS A 619 37.32 -3.29 -10.56
C LYS A 619 36.18 -4.16 -10.05
N ALA A 620 36.11 -4.39 -8.74
CA ALA A 620 34.99 -5.07 -8.12
C ALA A 620 33.67 -4.30 -8.32
N PHE A 621 33.68 -2.97 -8.19
CA PHE A 621 32.50 -2.15 -8.47
C PHE A 621 32.04 -2.25 -9.93
N GLU A 622 32.96 -2.06 -10.88
CA GLU A 622 32.65 -2.12 -12.31
C GLU A 622 32.17 -3.52 -12.73
N GLY A 623 32.81 -4.57 -12.24
CA GLY A 623 32.41 -5.95 -12.53
C GLY A 623 31.02 -6.31 -11.98
N ASN A 624 30.71 -5.95 -10.73
CA ASN A 624 29.35 -6.16 -10.20
C ASN A 624 28.31 -5.30 -10.94
N ALA A 625 28.67 -4.10 -11.37
CA ALA A 625 27.77 -3.21 -12.11
C ALA A 625 27.46 -3.71 -13.53
N GLU A 626 28.42 -4.31 -14.20
CA GLU A 626 28.25 -4.95 -15.51
C GLU A 626 27.29 -6.13 -15.43
N LEU A 627 27.44 -6.97 -14.39
CA LEU A 627 26.53 -8.08 -14.13
C LEU A 627 25.10 -7.61 -13.84
N ILE A 628 24.94 -6.54 -13.05
CA ILE A 628 23.62 -5.96 -12.75
C ILE A 628 22.97 -5.32 -13.99
N ASN A 629 23.77 -4.84 -14.94
CA ASN A 629 23.28 -4.20 -16.16
C ASN A 629 22.57 -5.17 -17.09
N ASP A 630 22.92 -6.47 -17.07
CA ASP A 630 22.24 -7.44 -17.90
C ASP A 630 20.77 -7.55 -17.43
N ARG A 631 19.83 -7.28 -18.36
CA ARG A 631 18.38 -7.15 -18.10
C ARG A 631 17.63 -8.35 -18.68
N PRO A 632 17.46 -9.43 -17.93
CA PRO A 632 16.84 -10.64 -18.46
C PRO A 632 15.32 -10.47 -18.52
N ASP A 633 14.76 -9.68 -17.59
CA ASP A 633 13.37 -9.20 -17.54
C ASP A 633 12.95 -8.44 -18.80
N ALA A 634 13.87 -7.72 -19.44
CA ALA A 634 13.57 -6.90 -20.60
C ALA A 634 13.76 -7.62 -21.94
N HIS A 635 14.43 -8.77 -21.95
CA HIS A 635 14.89 -9.43 -23.18
C HIS A 635 14.63 -10.93 -23.23
N ALA A 636 13.96 -11.51 -22.24
CA ALA A 636 13.65 -12.95 -22.16
C ALA A 636 14.88 -13.85 -22.41
N LYS A 637 16.04 -13.43 -21.90
CA LYS A 637 17.26 -14.24 -21.95
C LYS A 637 17.11 -15.45 -21.01
N GLU A 638 17.52 -16.62 -21.47
CA GLU A 638 17.61 -17.82 -20.63
C GLU A 638 18.73 -17.62 -19.60
N TRP A 639 18.36 -17.64 -18.31
CA TRP A 639 19.28 -17.62 -17.17
C TRP A 639 19.18 -18.94 -16.44
N ASP A 640 20.34 -19.53 -16.12
CA ASP A 640 20.42 -20.70 -15.26
C ASP A 640 20.58 -20.32 -13.78
N THR A 641 20.56 -21.31 -12.89
CA THR A 641 20.68 -21.08 -11.44
C THR A 641 22.01 -20.44 -11.02
N ALA A 642 23.08 -20.62 -11.79
CA ALA A 642 24.37 -19.98 -11.53
C ALA A 642 24.33 -18.49 -11.90
N ASP A 643 23.64 -18.12 -12.98
CA ASP A 643 23.42 -16.73 -13.37
C ASP A 643 22.62 -15.97 -12.30
N PHE A 644 21.53 -16.56 -11.79
CA PHE A 644 20.74 -15.97 -10.69
C PHE A 644 21.57 -15.78 -9.43
N ALA A 645 22.37 -16.78 -9.05
CA ALA A 645 23.23 -16.69 -7.87
C ALA A 645 24.28 -15.58 -8.01
N LEU A 646 24.87 -15.44 -9.20
CA LEU A 646 25.89 -14.43 -9.50
C LEU A 646 25.30 -13.02 -9.55
N TYR A 647 24.12 -12.85 -10.13
CA TYR A 647 23.38 -11.58 -10.13
C TYR A 647 22.95 -11.17 -8.71
N ARG A 648 22.38 -12.12 -7.94
CA ARG A 648 21.98 -11.93 -6.55
C ARG A 648 23.17 -11.51 -5.69
N ARG A 649 24.31 -12.17 -5.84
CA ARG A 649 25.55 -11.82 -5.14
C ARG A 649 26.00 -10.39 -5.48
N SER A 650 25.90 -10.00 -6.75
CA SER A 650 26.26 -8.65 -7.20
C SER A 650 25.33 -7.58 -6.62
N LEU A 651 24.01 -7.84 -6.58
CA LEU A 651 23.04 -6.96 -5.93
C LEU A 651 23.31 -6.82 -4.42
N THR A 652 23.50 -7.93 -3.71
CA THR A 652 23.80 -7.92 -2.27
C THR A 652 25.08 -7.14 -1.98
N TRP A 653 26.13 -7.29 -2.81
CA TRP A 653 27.38 -6.54 -2.65
C TRP A 653 27.18 -5.03 -2.68
N PHE A 654 26.30 -4.54 -3.56
CA PHE A 654 25.94 -3.12 -3.68
C PHE A 654 25.05 -2.67 -2.52
N GLU A 655 24.03 -3.46 -2.19
CA GLU A 655 23.09 -3.17 -1.10
C GLU A 655 23.82 -3.04 0.25
N GLU A 656 24.75 -3.93 0.57
CA GLU A 656 25.55 -3.87 1.80
C GLU A 656 26.39 -2.59 1.88
N ARG A 657 26.96 -2.14 0.76
CA ARG A 657 27.80 -0.93 0.70
C ARG A 657 26.99 0.34 0.78
N VAL A 658 25.82 0.35 0.15
CA VAL A 658 24.87 1.45 0.19
C VAL A 658 24.21 1.57 1.56
N THR A 659 23.97 0.45 2.26
CA THR A 659 23.32 0.44 3.59
C THR A 659 24.24 0.95 4.70
N LYS A 660 25.57 0.81 4.57
CA LYS A 660 26.56 1.37 5.50
C LYS A 660 26.59 2.91 5.56
N LEU A 661 25.82 3.59 4.73
CA LEU A 661 25.68 5.05 4.68
C LEU A 661 24.42 5.56 5.39
N GLN A 662 23.57 4.66 5.90
CA GLN A 662 22.47 4.95 6.80
C GLN A 662 22.95 4.81 8.25
#